data_AF-A0A078B6G6-F1
#
_entry.id   AF-A0A078B6G6-F1
#
_cell.length_a   1.000
_cell.length_b   1.000
_cell.length_c   1.000
_cell.angle_alpha   90.00
_cell.angle_beta   90.00
_cell.angle_gamma   90.00
#
_symmetry.space_group_name_H-M   'P 1'
#
loop_
_entity.id
_entity.type
_entity.pdbx_description
1 polymer ?
#
loop_
_entity_poly.entity_id
_entity_poly.type
_entity_poly.pdbx_seq_one_letter_code
_entity_poly.pdbx_strand_id
1 'polypeptide(L)'
;MKEETQRPPESKKIKIEKSYNLLEPEELQKLGIRGTRLEIALMLRSKPFDVAMIILIIFYTLLIFIFFAFVDTFFNDEKSQNVFYIIELVILGIFCIEIVFHLIGYGMLYLKDSWNIFDIVIIILSIIFVFLDIFVDNPALQGFLKIRSVFRVLRIFLLVRKLSALKSKREQHKRTILKMGFDMRSPLEKVLEILNELRDQMDMNDTRIIQDLNYCIKIIASNKLYEVNIDYDQNLNNTQSSKEVQMLLNTYSRGATEEKKLVLPPLVRRQSLLQFDPMNVSDTKNEQKKFYVTVDKVENTLEFSDKTKKEFEKIATLDFNIFTVQNFTLQNELVTITTYLLAQENMFHSLKIDLETFINFIEHIQQGYKDITYHNKTHGADLCQSFYYFSVTCGLKEKCKIDNLDFMALLVAGSCHDHEHPGLNNIYLTETRDPIAIRYNDVSVLENHHVASSFATMLEPQSNFMENFSKEQYKRARAVMIGAILNTDMSQHFSELGKFKARIQSPEFEPAGSDKDFVMYETFHLADISNATKQWDVCLNWTELLFVEFFHQGDLERNAGSKISYLMDRSIVNIAKSQIGYYDFIIVPFIQAMNQVISIEQNIQNVEDNKTKWQERFDEYEDRMNKEKENLTSITKDLNAIKIRR
;
A
#
# COMPACT_ATOMS: atom_id res chain seq x y z
N MET A 1 -50.95 -48.83 24.81
CA MET A 1 -49.66 -49.16 25.46
C MET A 1 -49.20 -50.51 24.94
N LYS A 2 -48.33 -50.51 23.94
CA LYS A 2 -47.51 -51.68 23.58
C LYS A 2 -46.11 -51.16 23.27
N GLU A 3 -45.18 -51.66 24.07
CA GLU A 3 -43.75 -51.51 23.92
C GLU A 3 -43.31 -52.08 22.57
N GLU A 4 -42.49 -51.33 21.83
CA GLU A 4 -41.63 -51.92 20.81
C GLU A 4 -40.18 -51.81 21.29
N THR A 5 -39.66 -53.00 21.56
CA THR A 5 -38.33 -53.41 21.98
C THR A 5 -37.18 -52.74 21.21
N GLN A 6 -36.24 -52.22 21.99
CA GLN A 6 -34.89 -51.81 21.56
C GLN A 6 -34.13 -52.97 20.89
N ARG A 7 -33.62 -52.74 19.68
CA ARG A 7 -32.43 -53.44 19.17
C ARG A 7 -31.17 -52.69 19.65
N PRO A 8 -30.10 -53.39 20.06
CA PRO A 8 -28.88 -52.74 20.52
C PRO A 8 -28.21 -52.02 19.34
N PRO A 9 -27.61 -50.84 19.54
CA PRO A 9 -26.89 -50.18 18.46
C PRO A 9 -25.67 -51.04 18.11
N GLU A 10 -25.61 -51.49 16.85
CA GLU A 10 -24.41 -52.03 16.24
C GLU A 10 -23.21 -51.15 16.57
N SER A 11 -22.10 -51.76 16.96
CA SER A 11 -20.82 -51.11 17.19
C SER A 11 -20.45 -50.30 15.95
N LYS A 12 -20.70 -48.99 15.96
CA LYS A 12 -20.26 -48.06 14.92
C LYS A 12 -18.74 -48.16 14.84
N LYS A 13 -18.25 -48.90 13.84
CA LYS A 13 -16.86 -48.82 13.40
C LYS A 13 -16.58 -47.35 13.11
N ILE A 14 -15.79 -46.72 13.96
CA ILE A 14 -15.33 -45.34 13.77
C ILE A 14 -14.62 -45.32 12.41
N LYS A 15 -15.25 -44.69 11.41
CA LYS A 15 -14.60 -44.39 10.14
C LYS A 15 -13.57 -43.31 10.45
N ILE A 16 -12.31 -43.69 10.45
CA ILE A 16 -11.21 -42.76 10.71
C ILE A 16 -10.96 -42.02 9.39
N GLU A 17 -11.45 -40.78 9.27
CA GLU A 17 -11.15 -39.90 8.12
C GLU A 17 -9.79 -39.20 8.25
N LYS A 18 -9.14 -39.22 9.42
CA LYS A 18 -7.83 -38.60 9.66
C LYS A 18 -6.69 -39.62 9.62
N SER A 19 -5.55 -39.26 9.00
CA SER A 19 -4.35 -40.10 9.05
C SER A 19 -3.92 -40.36 10.50
N TYR A 20 -3.43 -41.56 10.80
CA TYR A 20 -3.12 -41.99 12.18
C TYR A 20 -2.09 -41.09 12.88
N ASN A 21 -1.23 -40.42 12.11
CA ASN A 21 -0.23 -39.45 12.59
C ASN A 21 -0.84 -38.12 13.07
N LEU A 22 -2.11 -37.85 12.75
CA LEU A 22 -2.84 -36.62 13.05
C LEU A 22 -3.84 -36.78 14.21
N LEU A 23 -3.99 -38.00 14.74
CA LEU A 23 -4.88 -38.28 15.86
C LEU A 23 -4.31 -37.72 17.16
N GLU A 24 -5.14 -37.06 17.94
CA GLU A 24 -4.74 -36.52 19.24
C GLU A 24 -4.57 -37.63 20.29
N PRO A 25 -3.77 -37.42 21.36
CA PRO A 25 -3.50 -38.46 22.35
C PRO A 25 -4.77 -39.08 22.95
N GLU A 26 -5.80 -38.28 23.16
CA GLU A 26 -7.11 -38.72 23.66
C GLU A 26 -7.86 -39.60 22.64
N GLU A 27 -7.70 -39.33 21.35
CA GLU A 27 -8.31 -40.12 20.26
C GLU A 27 -7.59 -41.47 20.11
N LEU A 28 -6.26 -41.49 20.26
CA LEU A 28 -5.47 -42.72 20.30
C LEU A 28 -5.85 -43.62 21.49
N GLN A 29 -6.11 -43.03 22.66
CA GLN A 29 -6.59 -43.75 23.84
C GLN A 29 -8.00 -44.32 23.67
N LYS A 30 -8.88 -43.63 22.93
CA LYS A 30 -10.22 -44.12 22.56
C LYS A 30 -10.15 -45.30 21.57
N LEU A 31 -9.10 -45.37 20.77
CA LEU A 31 -8.81 -46.50 19.86
C LEU A 31 -8.09 -47.67 20.54
N GLY A 32 -7.91 -47.63 21.86
CA GLY A 32 -7.31 -48.71 22.64
C GLY A 32 -5.77 -48.67 22.74
N ILE A 33 -5.12 -47.60 22.27
CA ILE A 33 -3.67 -47.39 22.43
C ILE A 33 -3.43 -46.68 23.76
N ARG A 34 -3.00 -47.43 24.78
CA ARG A 34 -2.80 -46.93 26.16
C ARG A 34 -1.47 -47.43 26.74
N GLY A 35 -1.02 -46.78 27.83
CA GLY A 35 0.21 -47.14 28.53
C GLY A 35 1.46 -46.97 27.66
N THR A 36 2.38 -47.94 27.72
CA THR A 36 3.66 -47.93 26.99
C THR A 36 3.52 -47.78 25.48
N ARG A 37 2.42 -48.27 24.88
CA ARG A 37 2.16 -48.09 23.43
C ARG A 37 1.88 -46.63 23.07
N LEU A 38 1.22 -45.89 23.96
CA LEU A 38 0.95 -44.47 23.75
C LEU A 38 2.24 -43.66 23.91
N GLU A 39 3.10 -43.99 24.87
CA GLU A 39 4.40 -43.35 25.06
C GLU A 39 5.29 -43.52 23.82
N ILE A 40 5.34 -44.74 23.27
CA ILE A 40 6.06 -45.02 22.02
C ILE A 40 5.46 -44.22 20.86
N ALA A 41 4.14 -44.16 20.71
CA ALA A 41 3.48 -43.36 19.68
C ALA A 41 3.80 -41.85 19.81
N LEU A 42 3.87 -41.32 21.04
CA LEU A 42 4.23 -39.93 21.29
C LEU A 42 5.71 -39.65 21.00
N MET A 43 6.60 -40.58 21.34
CA MET A 43 8.03 -40.51 21.00
C MET A 43 8.23 -40.47 19.48
N LEU A 44 7.54 -41.33 18.74
CA LEU A 44 7.58 -41.36 17.27
C LEU A 44 6.99 -40.09 16.62
N ARG A 45 6.11 -39.37 17.33
CA ARG A 45 5.59 -38.06 16.90
C ARG A 45 6.52 -36.90 17.24
N SER A 46 7.59 -37.12 18.00
CA SER A 46 8.47 -36.05 18.46
C SER A 46 9.30 -35.44 17.32
N LYS A 47 9.40 -34.10 17.30
CA LYS A 47 10.27 -33.36 16.36
C LYS A 47 11.72 -33.88 16.34
N PRO A 48 12.39 -34.17 17.48
CA PRO A 48 13.76 -34.69 17.44
C PRO A 48 13.85 -36.05 16.74
N PHE A 49 12.86 -36.94 16.91
CA PHE A 49 12.83 -38.22 16.21
C PHE A 49 12.66 -38.04 14.70
N ASP A 50 11.71 -37.20 14.26
CA ASP A 50 11.51 -36.92 12.83
C ASP A 50 12.76 -36.31 12.16
N VAL A 51 13.40 -35.35 12.83
CA VAL A 51 14.64 -34.71 12.35
C VAL A 51 15.78 -35.71 12.29
N ALA A 52 15.96 -36.54 13.32
CA ALA A 52 17.00 -37.58 13.33
C ALA A 52 16.82 -38.56 12.16
N MET A 53 15.58 -38.99 11.88
CA MET A 53 15.30 -39.89 10.76
C MET A 53 15.54 -39.22 9.40
N ILE A 54 15.23 -37.94 9.25
CA ILE A 54 15.49 -37.21 7.99
C ILE A 54 16.99 -37.01 7.78
N ILE A 55 17.73 -36.63 8.82
CA ILE A 55 19.20 -36.53 8.75
C ILE A 55 19.79 -37.88 8.35
N LEU A 56 19.30 -38.98 8.94
CA LEU A 56 19.75 -40.33 8.58
C LEU A 56 19.46 -40.66 7.12
N ILE A 57 18.27 -40.30 6.59
CA ILE A 57 17.92 -40.53 5.19
C ILE A 57 18.76 -39.68 4.24
N ILE A 58 18.99 -38.40 4.55
CA ILE A 58 19.84 -37.52 3.75
C ILE A 58 21.27 -38.05 3.74
N PHE A 59 21.80 -38.39 4.91
CA PHE A 59 23.13 -39.00 5.05
C PHE A 59 23.24 -40.29 4.25
N TYR A 60 22.24 -41.17 4.35
CA TYR A 60 22.20 -42.42 3.60
C TYR A 60 22.11 -42.20 2.09
N THR A 61 21.31 -41.23 1.65
CA THR A 61 21.18 -40.87 0.24
C THR A 61 22.50 -40.33 -0.32
N LEU A 62 23.18 -39.45 0.43
CA LEU A 62 24.51 -38.96 0.08
C LEU A 62 25.54 -40.10 0.02
N LEU A 63 25.49 -41.03 0.97
CA LEU A 63 26.36 -42.21 0.99
C LEU A 63 26.17 -43.08 -0.26
N ILE A 64 24.92 -43.31 -0.70
CA ILE A 64 24.63 -44.00 -1.97
C ILE A 64 25.19 -43.23 -3.18
N PHE A 65 25.01 -41.91 -3.22
CA PHE A 65 25.52 -41.09 -4.33
C PHE A 65 27.04 -41.11 -4.41
N ILE A 66 27.73 -41.02 -3.25
CA ILE A 66 29.19 -41.13 -3.17
C ILE A 66 29.63 -42.52 -3.63
N PHE A 67 28.96 -43.58 -3.18
CA PHE A 67 29.26 -44.93 -3.66
C PHE A 67 29.12 -45.03 -5.18
N PHE A 68 28.02 -44.55 -5.76
CA PHE A 68 27.81 -44.59 -7.21
C PHE A 68 28.85 -43.78 -7.99
N ALA A 69 29.29 -42.64 -7.44
CA ALA A 69 30.28 -41.78 -8.09
C ALA A 69 31.71 -42.33 -8.04
N PHE A 70 32.06 -43.12 -7.01
CA PHE A 70 33.44 -43.57 -6.75
C PHE A 70 33.63 -45.09 -6.77
N VAL A 71 32.59 -45.85 -7.16
CA VAL A 71 32.58 -47.32 -7.18
C VAL A 71 33.74 -47.89 -8.00
N ASP A 72 34.01 -47.34 -9.18
CA ASP A 72 35.04 -47.85 -10.09
C ASP A 72 36.46 -47.36 -9.74
N THR A 73 36.58 -46.35 -8.86
CA THR A 73 37.86 -45.65 -8.58
C THR A 73 38.46 -45.96 -7.21
N PHE A 74 37.64 -46.20 -6.17
CA PHE A 74 38.11 -46.38 -4.79
C PHE A 74 37.78 -47.74 -4.16
N PHE A 75 36.82 -48.50 -4.70
CA PHE A 75 36.29 -49.72 -4.06
C PHE A 75 36.68 -51.01 -4.78
N ASN A 76 37.92 -51.12 -5.28
CA ASN A 76 38.45 -52.37 -5.87
C ASN A 76 38.97 -53.38 -4.83
N ASP A 77 39.08 -53.00 -3.56
CA ASP A 77 39.43 -53.92 -2.45
C ASP A 77 38.14 -54.51 -1.84
N GLU A 78 38.09 -55.84 -1.77
CA GLU A 78 37.02 -56.64 -1.17
C GLU A 78 36.70 -56.19 0.27
N LYS A 79 37.69 -55.71 1.02
CA LYS A 79 37.49 -55.17 2.38
C LYS A 79 36.64 -53.91 2.39
N SER A 80 36.88 -52.98 1.45
CA SER A 80 36.16 -51.71 1.39
C SER A 80 34.70 -51.91 0.94
N GLN A 81 34.46 -52.89 0.07
CA GLN A 81 33.09 -53.28 -0.32
C GLN A 81 32.34 -53.91 0.85
N ASN A 82 32.98 -54.79 1.62
CA ASN A 82 32.38 -55.40 2.81
C ASN A 82 32.04 -54.37 3.89
N VAL A 83 32.91 -53.40 4.15
CA VAL A 83 32.63 -52.30 5.09
C VAL A 83 31.39 -51.51 4.65
N PHE A 84 31.23 -51.26 3.35
CA PHE A 84 30.07 -50.55 2.83
C PHE A 84 28.77 -51.36 3.03
N TYR A 85 28.77 -52.66 2.74
CA TYR A 85 27.59 -53.51 2.97
C TYR A 85 27.19 -53.57 4.44
N ILE A 86 28.17 -53.60 5.36
CA ILE A 86 27.91 -53.53 6.80
C ILE A 86 27.24 -52.20 7.16
N ILE A 87 27.74 -51.08 6.65
CA ILE A 87 27.13 -49.76 6.89
C ILE A 87 25.70 -49.70 6.33
N GLU A 88 25.47 -50.21 5.11
CA GLU A 88 24.13 -50.27 4.50
C GLU A 88 23.17 -51.14 5.34
N LEU A 89 23.63 -52.30 5.83
CA LEU A 89 22.83 -53.17 6.72
C LEU A 89 22.52 -52.50 8.05
N VAL A 90 23.46 -51.79 8.66
CA VAL A 90 23.23 -51.07 9.92
C VAL A 90 22.14 -50.01 9.75
N ILE A 91 22.21 -49.21 8.67
CA ILE A 91 21.23 -48.17 8.39
C ILE A 91 19.85 -48.77 8.06
N LEU A 92 19.80 -49.84 7.26
CA LEU A 92 18.56 -50.58 7.02
C LEU A 92 17.98 -51.18 8.30
N GLY A 93 18.84 -51.67 9.20
CA GLY A 93 18.44 -52.14 10.52
C GLY A 93 17.75 -51.06 11.34
N ILE A 94 18.25 -49.82 11.30
CA ILE A 94 17.61 -48.69 11.99
C ILE A 94 16.22 -48.41 11.41
N PHE A 95 16.04 -48.47 10.09
CA PHE A 95 14.71 -48.32 9.47
C PHE A 95 13.75 -49.48 9.81
N CYS A 96 14.26 -50.71 9.93
CA CYS A 96 13.44 -51.82 10.43
C CYS A 96 13.01 -51.61 11.88
N ILE A 97 13.92 -51.15 12.74
CA ILE A 97 13.62 -50.81 14.14
C ILE A 97 12.55 -49.70 14.19
N GLU A 98 12.67 -48.68 13.34
CA GLU A 98 11.64 -47.64 13.19
C GLU A 98 10.28 -48.23 12.85
N ILE A 99 10.20 -49.11 11.84
CA ILE A 99 8.94 -49.77 11.45
C ILE A 99 8.37 -50.57 12.62
N VAL A 100 9.21 -51.31 13.34
CA VAL A 100 8.79 -52.10 14.50
C VAL A 100 8.21 -51.20 15.59
N PHE A 101 8.87 -50.08 15.91
CA PHE A 101 8.32 -49.12 16.87
C PHE A 101 7.00 -48.53 16.39
N HIS A 102 6.83 -48.24 15.09
CA HIS A 102 5.56 -47.76 14.54
C HIS A 102 4.45 -48.82 14.62
N LEU A 103 4.77 -50.09 14.39
CA LEU A 103 3.84 -51.20 14.55
C LEU A 103 3.45 -51.42 16.03
N ILE A 104 4.40 -51.27 16.96
CA ILE A 104 4.10 -51.38 18.40
C ILE A 104 3.23 -50.19 18.85
N GLY A 105 3.60 -48.96 18.47
CA GLY A 105 2.89 -47.74 18.85
C GLY A 105 1.49 -47.66 18.25
N TYR A 106 1.36 -47.80 16.93
CA TYR A 106 0.11 -47.56 16.20
C TYR A 106 -0.63 -48.83 15.75
N GLY A 107 0.02 -50.00 15.80
CA GLY A 107 -0.61 -51.27 15.41
C GLY A 107 -1.03 -51.31 13.95
N MET A 108 -2.20 -51.91 13.69
CA MET A 108 -2.77 -52.01 12.33
C MET A 108 -3.12 -50.67 11.70
N LEU A 109 -3.17 -49.56 12.47
CA LEU A 109 -3.39 -48.23 11.91
C LEU A 109 -2.21 -47.79 11.03
N TYR A 110 -0.99 -48.19 11.39
CA TYR A 110 0.20 -47.91 10.59
C TYR A 110 0.13 -48.56 9.20
N LEU A 111 -0.37 -49.80 9.15
CA LEU A 111 -0.50 -50.60 7.93
C LEU A 111 -1.72 -50.24 7.07
N LYS A 112 -2.64 -49.40 7.54
CA LYS A 112 -3.76 -48.93 6.71
C LYS A 112 -3.34 -47.90 5.67
N ASP A 113 -2.19 -47.25 5.88
CA ASP A 113 -1.63 -46.31 4.93
C ASP A 113 -0.83 -47.05 3.85
N SER A 114 -1.32 -46.99 2.61
CA SER A 114 -0.69 -47.62 1.44
C SER A 114 0.77 -47.19 1.26
N TRP A 115 1.13 -45.96 1.67
CA TRP A 115 2.50 -45.48 1.58
C TRP A 115 3.42 -46.08 2.63
N ASN A 116 2.92 -46.39 3.83
CA ASN A 116 3.71 -47.11 4.83
C ASN A 116 3.98 -48.54 4.41
N ILE A 117 2.99 -49.20 3.79
CA ILE A 117 3.20 -50.53 3.21
C ILE A 117 4.26 -50.47 2.11
N PHE A 118 4.19 -49.48 1.22
CA PHE A 118 5.18 -49.29 0.17
C PHE A 118 6.60 -49.12 0.73
N ASP A 119 6.77 -48.32 1.78
CA ASP A 119 8.06 -48.10 2.43
C ASP A 119 8.61 -49.37 3.11
N ILE A 120 7.74 -50.14 3.78
CA ILE A 120 8.09 -51.44 4.35
C ILE A 120 8.57 -52.40 3.26
N VAL A 121 7.87 -52.45 2.12
CA VAL A 121 8.26 -53.31 0.98
C VAL A 121 9.62 -52.89 0.43
N ILE A 122 9.88 -51.60 0.27
CA ILE A 122 11.18 -51.10 -0.17
C ILE A 122 12.29 -51.54 0.80
N ILE A 123 12.09 -51.40 2.11
CA ILE A 123 13.10 -51.74 3.12
C ILE A 123 13.34 -53.25 3.17
N ILE A 124 12.29 -54.08 3.09
CA ILE A 124 12.43 -55.54 3.08
C ILE A 124 13.16 -56.03 1.82
N LEU A 125 12.74 -55.56 0.63
CA LEU A 125 13.42 -55.91 -0.62
C LEU A 125 14.89 -55.48 -0.59
N SER A 126 15.15 -54.31 -0.01
CA SER A 126 16.50 -53.79 0.17
C SER A 126 17.39 -54.69 1.02
N ILE A 127 16.87 -55.24 2.12
CA ILE A 127 17.61 -56.20 2.96
C ILE A 127 17.85 -57.50 2.19
N ILE A 128 16.83 -58.03 1.51
CA ILE A 128 16.95 -59.25 0.71
C ILE A 128 18.07 -59.12 -0.34
N PHE A 129 18.13 -57.99 -1.05
CA PHE A 129 19.18 -57.76 -2.04
C PHE A 129 20.58 -57.69 -1.41
N VAL A 130 20.73 -57.06 -0.25
CA VAL A 130 22.05 -57.02 0.44
C VAL A 130 22.45 -58.41 0.96
N PHE A 131 21.50 -59.22 1.45
CA PHE A 131 21.79 -60.61 1.85
C PHE A 131 22.15 -61.51 0.66
N LEU A 132 21.47 -61.36 -0.47
CA LEU A 132 21.83 -62.09 -1.69
C LEU A 132 23.25 -61.74 -2.15
N ASP A 133 23.64 -60.46 -2.08
CA ASP A 133 24.99 -59.99 -2.43
C ASP A 133 26.09 -60.61 -1.53
N ILE A 134 25.78 -60.94 -0.27
CA ILE A 134 26.76 -61.51 0.69
C ILE A 134 26.88 -63.04 0.56
N PHE A 135 25.78 -63.74 0.24
CA PHE A 135 25.71 -65.21 0.35
C PHE A 135 25.62 -65.95 -0.99
N VAL A 136 25.37 -65.26 -2.11
CA VAL A 136 25.17 -65.90 -3.43
C VAL A 136 26.26 -65.49 -4.40
N ASP A 137 27.33 -66.27 -4.44
CA ASP A 137 28.45 -66.10 -5.37
C ASP A 137 28.15 -66.77 -6.74
N ASN A 138 27.14 -66.26 -7.45
CA ASN A 138 26.75 -66.77 -8.77
C ASN A 138 26.90 -65.69 -9.86
N PRO A 139 27.81 -65.85 -10.84
CA PRO A 139 28.04 -64.89 -11.92
C PRO A 139 26.79 -64.57 -12.76
N ALA A 140 25.84 -65.51 -12.88
CA ALA A 140 24.61 -65.31 -13.66
C ALA A 140 23.63 -64.31 -12.99
N LEU A 141 23.71 -64.14 -11.67
CA LEU A 141 22.91 -63.18 -10.91
C LEU A 141 23.53 -61.78 -10.86
N GLN A 142 24.78 -61.59 -11.31
CA GLN A 142 25.40 -60.26 -11.41
C GLN A 142 24.70 -59.34 -12.44
N GLY A 143 23.89 -59.89 -13.36
CA GLY A 143 23.02 -59.09 -14.22
C GLY A 143 21.90 -58.34 -13.48
N PHE A 144 21.48 -58.83 -12.29
CA PHE A 144 20.48 -58.17 -11.45
C PHE A 144 21.01 -56.95 -10.69
N LEU A 145 22.32 -56.64 -10.78
CA LEU A 145 22.95 -55.48 -10.14
C LEU A 145 22.41 -54.12 -10.63
N LYS A 146 21.72 -54.07 -11.79
CA LYS A 146 21.02 -52.86 -12.27
C LYS A 146 19.68 -52.63 -11.57
N ILE A 147 18.99 -53.68 -11.13
CA ILE A 147 17.74 -53.55 -10.36
C ILE A 147 18.07 -53.03 -8.94
N ARG A 148 19.24 -53.39 -8.42
CA ARG A 148 19.79 -52.90 -7.15
C ARG A 148 19.94 -51.38 -7.09
N SER A 149 20.47 -50.74 -8.15
CA SER A 149 20.61 -49.27 -8.17
C SER A 149 19.25 -48.57 -8.20
N VAL A 150 18.26 -49.16 -8.90
CA VAL A 150 16.89 -48.64 -8.94
C VAL A 150 16.26 -48.65 -7.56
N PHE A 151 16.30 -49.77 -6.82
CA PHE A 151 15.74 -49.81 -5.47
C PHE A 151 16.49 -48.92 -4.47
N ARG A 152 17.81 -48.70 -4.63
CA ARG A 152 18.56 -47.73 -3.84
C ARG A 152 18.11 -46.28 -4.11
N VAL A 153 17.84 -45.94 -5.37
CA VAL A 153 17.32 -44.62 -5.74
C VAL A 153 15.87 -44.44 -5.31
N LEU A 154 15.03 -45.48 -5.37
CA LEU A 154 13.63 -45.42 -4.92
C LEU A 154 13.50 -45.05 -3.43
N ARG A 155 14.55 -45.26 -2.62
CA ARG A 155 14.59 -44.81 -1.22
C ARG A 155 14.58 -43.29 -1.08
N ILE A 156 14.86 -42.50 -2.12
CA ILE A 156 14.70 -41.05 -2.08
C ILE A 156 13.23 -40.63 -1.88
N PHE A 157 12.28 -41.47 -2.29
CA PHE A 157 10.86 -41.21 -2.05
C PHE A 157 10.51 -41.29 -0.56
N LEU A 158 11.26 -42.04 0.26
CA LEU A 158 11.15 -42.02 1.72
C LEU A 158 11.44 -40.61 2.26
N LEU A 159 12.44 -39.92 1.70
CA LEU A 159 12.82 -38.56 2.08
C LEU A 159 11.75 -37.55 1.68
N VAL A 160 11.31 -37.61 0.42
CA VAL A 160 10.29 -36.70 -0.13
C VAL A 160 8.99 -36.80 0.69
N ARG A 161 8.61 -38.02 1.10
CA ARG A 161 7.43 -38.27 1.93
C ARG A 161 7.60 -37.81 3.38
N LYS A 162 8.75 -38.04 4.02
CA LYS A 162 8.99 -37.55 5.39
C LYS A 162 9.06 -36.02 5.44
N LEU A 163 9.60 -35.38 4.39
CA LEU A 163 9.59 -33.92 4.24
C LEU A 163 8.16 -33.37 4.01
N SER A 164 7.34 -34.05 3.21
CA SER A 164 5.93 -33.65 3.03
C SER A 164 5.09 -33.87 4.30
N ALA A 165 5.36 -34.93 5.06
CA ALA A 165 4.75 -35.16 6.37
C ALA A 165 5.14 -34.10 7.41
N LEU A 166 6.40 -33.61 7.40
CA LEU A 166 6.81 -32.46 8.21
C LEU A 166 6.09 -31.16 7.81
N LYS A 167 5.87 -30.95 6.51
CA LYS A 167 5.12 -29.79 5.99
C LYS A 167 3.68 -29.81 6.51
N SER A 168 3.03 -30.98 6.49
CA SER A 168 1.71 -31.20 7.10
C SER A 168 1.70 -31.02 8.63
N LYS A 169 2.73 -31.51 9.34
CA LYS A 169 2.89 -31.32 10.80
C LYS A 169 3.16 -29.84 11.19
N ARG A 170 3.84 -29.06 10.33
CA ARG A 170 4.06 -27.61 10.51
C ARG A 170 2.75 -26.83 10.42
N GLU A 171 1.84 -27.24 9.53
CA GLU A 171 0.48 -26.69 9.44
C GLU A 171 -0.41 -27.08 10.65
N GLN A 172 -0.24 -28.28 11.21
CA GLN A 172 -0.94 -28.65 12.45
C GLN A 172 -0.41 -27.89 13.68
N HIS A 173 0.90 -27.68 13.79
CA HIS A 173 1.49 -26.87 14.87
C HIS A 173 1.04 -25.40 14.80
N LYS A 174 0.89 -24.83 13.59
CA LYS A 174 0.23 -23.54 13.36
C LYS A 174 -1.22 -23.52 13.86
N ARG A 175 -2.00 -24.57 13.59
CA ARG A 175 -3.40 -24.70 14.07
C ARG A 175 -3.52 -24.87 15.58
N THR A 176 -2.55 -25.51 16.25
CA THR A 176 -2.52 -25.61 17.73
C THR A 176 -2.10 -24.30 18.39
N ILE A 177 -1.17 -23.55 17.80
CA ILE A 177 -0.82 -22.18 18.24
C ILE A 177 -2.03 -21.24 18.11
N LEU A 178 -2.85 -21.41 17.06
CA LEU A 178 -4.12 -20.69 16.91
C LEU A 178 -5.11 -20.91 18.05
N LYS A 179 -5.13 -22.10 18.64
CA LYS A 179 -5.98 -22.40 19.81
C LYS A 179 -5.45 -21.80 21.12
N MET A 180 -4.18 -21.39 21.16
CA MET A 180 -3.55 -20.73 22.31
C MET A 180 -3.65 -19.19 22.28
N GLY A 181 -4.37 -18.63 21.31
CA GLY A 181 -4.84 -17.23 21.37
C GLY A 181 -3.85 -16.15 20.91
N PHE A 182 -2.70 -16.50 20.33
CA PHE A 182 -1.80 -15.52 19.72
C PHE A 182 -1.53 -15.88 18.25
N ASP A 183 -2.35 -15.34 17.36
CA ASP A 183 -2.15 -15.41 15.92
C ASP A 183 -1.47 -14.12 15.44
N MET A 184 -0.13 -14.16 15.37
CA MET A 184 0.76 -13.05 14.94
C MET A 184 0.79 -12.86 13.42
N ARG A 185 0.03 -13.65 12.65
CA ARG A 185 -0.05 -13.50 11.19
C ARG A 185 -0.90 -12.29 10.84
N SER A 186 -0.49 -11.57 9.80
CA SER A 186 -1.30 -10.44 9.34
C SER A 186 -2.67 -10.95 8.86
N PRO A 187 -3.75 -10.16 9.00
CA PRO A 187 -5.06 -10.54 8.47
C PRO A 187 -5.01 -10.97 6.99
N LEU A 188 -4.12 -10.36 6.20
CA LEU A 188 -3.88 -10.69 4.79
C LEU A 188 -3.33 -12.11 4.60
N GLU A 189 -2.32 -12.49 5.39
CA GLU A 189 -1.75 -13.83 5.35
C GLU A 189 -2.78 -14.89 5.71
N LYS A 190 -3.69 -14.59 6.65
CA LYS A 190 -4.79 -15.51 7.02
C LYS A 190 -5.76 -15.71 5.86
N VAL A 191 -6.12 -14.65 5.15
CA VAL A 191 -7.02 -14.72 3.98
C VAL A 191 -6.36 -15.51 2.84
N LEU A 192 -5.09 -15.23 2.56
CA LEU A 192 -4.33 -15.96 1.53
C LEU A 192 -4.20 -17.45 1.84
N GLU A 193 -4.00 -17.81 3.11
CA GLU A 193 -3.93 -19.21 3.55
C GLU A 193 -5.27 -19.93 3.33
N ILE A 194 -6.39 -19.31 3.72
CA ILE A 194 -7.74 -19.87 3.52
C ILE A 194 -8.04 -20.09 2.04
N LEU A 195 -7.70 -19.11 1.18
CA LEU A 195 -7.95 -19.22 -0.25
C LEU A 195 -7.06 -20.30 -0.90
N ASN A 196 -5.79 -20.41 -0.52
CA ASN A 196 -4.93 -21.48 -1.02
C ASN A 196 -5.42 -22.87 -0.56
N GLU A 197 -5.87 -23.02 0.69
CA GLU A 197 -6.45 -24.28 1.18
C GLU A 197 -7.74 -24.66 0.43
N LEU A 198 -8.61 -23.69 0.14
CA LEU A 198 -9.83 -23.91 -0.66
C LEU A 198 -9.52 -24.37 -2.08
N ARG A 199 -8.52 -23.75 -2.74
CA ARG A 199 -8.08 -24.16 -4.07
C ARG A 199 -7.60 -25.60 -4.09
N ASP A 200 -6.78 -25.97 -3.11
CA ASP A 200 -6.12 -27.27 -3.07
C ASP A 200 -7.09 -28.42 -2.72
N GLN A 201 -8.30 -28.10 -2.23
CA GLN A 201 -9.37 -29.07 -1.94
C GLN A 201 -10.40 -29.22 -3.07
N MET A 202 -10.39 -28.36 -4.09
CA MET A 202 -11.33 -28.43 -5.21
C MET A 202 -10.91 -29.47 -6.25
N ASP A 203 -11.87 -30.25 -6.73
CA ASP A 203 -11.64 -31.32 -7.70
C ASP A 203 -11.37 -30.73 -9.11
N MET A 204 -10.49 -31.35 -9.88
CA MET A 204 -9.89 -30.81 -11.13
C MET A 204 -10.90 -30.53 -12.27
N ASN A 205 -12.18 -30.87 -12.09
CA ASN A 205 -13.23 -30.74 -13.11
C ASN A 205 -13.86 -29.33 -13.16
N ASP A 206 -13.70 -28.48 -12.14
CA ASP A 206 -14.21 -27.09 -12.14
C ASP A 206 -13.08 -26.09 -12.41
N THR A 207 -12.57 -26.14 -13.64
CA THR A 207 -11.42 -25.34 -14.08
C THR A 207 -11.64 -23.84 -13.95
N ARG A 208 -12.89 -23.36 -14.06
CA ARG A 208 -13.22 -21.93 -13.91
C ARG A 208 -13.06 -21.44 -12.46
N ILE A 209 -13.60 -22.18 -11.50
CA ILE A 209 -13.54 -21.79 -10.09
C ILE A 209 -12.09 -21.80 -9.60
N ILE A 210 -11.28 -22.76 -10.05
CA ILE A 210 -9.84 -22.82 -9.74
C ILE A 210 -9.09 -21.63 -10.38
N GLN A 211 -9.47 -21.21 -11.58
CA GLN A 211 -8.90 -20.02 -12.23
C GLN A 211 -9.24 -18.73 -11.46
N ASP A 212 -10.50 -18.56 -11.07
CA ASP A 212 -10.97 -17.39 -10.31
C ASP A 212 -10.32 -17.34 -8.92
N LEU A 213 -10.19 -18.47 -8.24
CA LEU A 213 -9.49 -18.54 -6.95
C LEU A 213 -8.00 -18.18 -7.08
N ASN A 214 -7.33 -18.66 -8.12
CA ASN A 214 -5.92 -18.30 -8.39
C ASN A 214 -5.77 -16.81 -8.72
N TYR A 215 -6.73 -16.22 -9.42
CA TYR A 215 -6.78 -14.77 -9.66
C TYR A 215 -6.91 -13.99 -8.35
N CYS A 216 -7.88 -14.36 -7.49
CA CYS A 216 -8.06 -13.74 -6.17
C CYS A 216 -6.80 -13.85 -5.30
N ILE A 217 -6.18 -15.04 -5.22
CA ILE A 217 -4.92 -15.25 -4.49
C ILE A 217 -3.81 -14.34 -5.04
N LYS A 218 -3.71 -14.22 -6.37
CA LYS A 218 -2.70 -13.38 -7.02
C LYS A 218 -2.89 -11.90 -6.70
N ILE A 219 -4.12 -11.37 -6.82
CA ILE A 219 -4.46 -9.96 -6.56
C ILE A 219 -4.21 -9.58 -5.09
N ILE A 220 -4.66 -10.43 -4.17
CA ILE A 220 -4.47 -10.23 -2.73
C ILE A 220 -2.98 -10.30 -2.36
N ALA A 221 -2.22 -11.25 -2.94
CA ALA A 221 -0.79 -11.40 -2.68
C ALA A 221 0.07 -10.29 -3.29
N SER A 222 -0.35 -9.70 -4.41
CA SER A 222 0.33 -8.57 -5.04
C SER A 222 0.03 -7.21 -4.39
N ASN A 223 -0.75 -7.18 -3.30
CA ASN A 223 -1.25 -5.95 -2.66
C ASN A 223 -2.05 -5.03 -3.61
N LYS A 224 -2.56 -5.61 -4.70
CA LYS A 224 -3.37 -4.94 -5.74
C LYS A 224 -4.86 -4.97 -5.40
N LEU A 225 -5.23 -5.35 -4.16
CA LEU A 225 -6.62 -5.37 -3.72
C LEU A 225 -7.26 -3.97 -3.76
N TYR A 226 -6.43 -2.94 -3.59
CA TYR A 226 -6.82 -1.53 -3.64
C TYR A 226 -6.45 -0.86 -4.97
N GLU A 227 -5.81 -1.57 -5.90
CA GLU A 227 -5.82 -1.16 -7.29
C GLU A 227 -7.22 -1.42 -7.82
N VAL A 228 -7.92 -0.34 -8.12
CA VAL A 228 -9.28 -0.35 -8.64
C VAL A 228 -9.27 -1.03 -10.01
N ASN A 229 -9.49 -2.34 -10.04
CA ASN A 229 -9.95 -3.05 -11.22
C ASN A 229 -11.42 -3.41 -10.96
N ILE A 230 -12.33 -2.47 -11.25
CA ILE A 230 -13.78 -2.67 -11.11
C ILE A 230 -14.22 -3.54 -12.28
N ASP A 231 -14.16 -4.85 -12.09
CA ASP A 231 -14.97 -5.77 -12.88
C ASP A 231 -16.31 -6.00 -12.14
N TYR A 232 -17.39 -5.83 -12.90
CA TYR A 232 -18.75 -5.64 -12.41
C TYR A 232 -19.33 -6.91 -11.78
N ASP A 233 -19.71 -6.86 -10.50
CA ASP A 233 -20.64 -7.82 -9.94
C ASP A 233 -22.06 -7.21 -9.86
N GLN A 234 -23.01 -7.82 -10.58
CA GLN A 234 -24.34 -7.28 -10.88
C GLN A 234 -25.33 -7.25 -9.71
N ASN A 235 -24.91 -7.45 -8.45
CA ASN A 235 -25.85 -7.76 -7.37
C ASN A 235 -25.70 -6.94 -6.07
N LEU A 236 -25.36 -5.66 -6.16
CA LEU A 236 -25.58 -4.72 -5.06
C LEU A 236 -26.22 -3.41 -5.57
N ASN A 237 -27.44 -3.18 -5.11
CA ASN A 237 -28.22 -1.96 -5.33
C ASN A 237 -27.55 -0.76 -4.64
N ASN A 238 -26.53 -0.17 -5.28
CA ASN A 238 -26.23 1.26 -5.22
C ASN A 238 -25.31 1.68 -6.39
N THR A 239 -25.81 1.51 -7.61
CA THR A 239 -25.04 1.61 -8.86
C THR A 239 -24.73 3.03 -9.35
N GLN A 240 -25.25 4.08 -8.71
CA GLN A 240 -25.09 5.45 -9.23
C GLN A 240 -23.88 6.18 -8.61
N SER A 241 -23.69 6.08 -7.29
CA SER A 241 -22.59 6.76 -6.60
C SER A 241 -21.21 6.19 -6.98
N SER A 242 -21.06 4.87 -7.12
CA SER A 242 -19.78 4.27 -7.55
C SER A 242 -19.41 4.62 -8.99
N LYS A 243 -20.40 4.85 -9.87
CA LYS A 243 -20.15 5.34 -11.25
C LYS A 243 -19.73 6.81 -11.27
N GLU A 244 -20.29 7.62 -10.39
CA GLU A 244 -19.91 9.03 -10.22
C GLU A 244 -18.46 9.15 -9.72
N VAL A 245 -18.05 8.31 -8.76
CA VAL A 245 -16.65 8.22 -8.32
C VAL A 245 -15.72 7.77 -9.44
N GLN A 246 -16.10 6.75 -10.21
CA GLN A 246 -15.28 6.32 -11.36
C GLN A 246 -15.19 7.41 -12.44
N MET A 247 -16.25 8.18 -12.66
CA MET A 247 -16.22 9.30 -13.61
C MET A 247 -15.36 10.46 -13.10
N LEU A 248 -15.41 10.78 -11.81
CA LEU A 248 -14.51 11.74 -11.16
C LEU A 248 -13.06 11.27 -11.28
N LEU A 249 -12.78 10.01 -10.97
CA LEU A 249 -11.46 9.42 -11.14
C LEU A 249 -10.99 9.46 -12.58
N ASN A 250 -11.87 9.15 -13.54
CA ASN A 250 -11.55 9.24 -14.96
C ASN A 250 -11.36 10.69 -15.44
N THR A 251 -11.73 11.71 -14.66
CA THR A 251 -11.39 13.14 -14.91
C THR A 251 -9.94 13.45 -14.51
N TYR A 252 -9.34 12.66 -13.62
CA TYR A 252 -7.95 12.82 -13.19
C TYR A 252 -7.02 11.70 -13.69
N SER A 253 -7.57 10.54 -14.05
CA SER A 253 -6.85 9.31 -14.36
C SER A 253 -7.35 8.70 -15.67
N ARG A 254 -6.66 8.99 -16.78
CA ARG A 254 -6.70 8.15 -17.99
C ARG A 254 -5.33 7.62 -18.45
N GLY A 255 -4.24 8.00 -17.78
CA GLY A 255 -2.87 7.60 -18.15
C GLY A 255 -2.27 6.38 -17.41
N ALA A 256 -2.91 5.88 -16.35
CA ALA A 256 -2.31 4.86 -15.47
C ALA A 256 -2.48 3.40 -15.95
N THR A 257 -2.49 3.13 -17.27
CA THR A 257 -2.59 1.75 -17.78
C THR A 257 -1.27 1.10 -18.23
N GLU A 258 -0.12 1.78 -18.10
CA GLU A 258 1.17 1.12 -18.21
C GLU A 258 2.14 1.61 -17.13
N GLU A 259 2.32 0.81 -16.07
CA GLU A 259 3.47 0.94 -15.16
C GLU A 259 4.78 0.70 -15.95
N LYS A 260 5.33 1.75 -16.55
CA LYS A 260 6.77 1.77 -16.86
C LYS A 260 7.50 2.19 -15.61
N LYS A 261 8.06 1.19 -14.91
CA LYS A 261 9.00 1.37 -13.81
C LYS A 261 10.02 2.46 -14.16
N LEU A 262 9.92 3.60 -13.48
CA LEU A 262 11.00 4.59 -13.44
C LEU A 262 12.15 3.94 -12.64
N VAL A 263 13.18 3.46 -13.33
CA VAL A 263 14.40 2.97 -12.69
C VAL A 263 15.21 4.19 -12.27
N LEU A 264 15.15 4.54 -10.99
CA LEU A 264 16.12 5.45 -10.37
C LEU A 264 17.53 4.85 -10.53
N PRO A 265 18.56 5.61 -10.97
CA PRO A 265 19.92 5.10 -11.06
C PRO A 265 20.47 4.72 -9.67
N PRO A 266 21.31 3.67 -9.56
CA PRO A 266 21.91 3.32 -8.28
C PRO A 266 22.89 4.40 -7.82
N LEU A 267 22.82 4.74 -6.54
CA LEU A 267 23.77 5.56 -5.80
C LEU A 267 25.21 5.03 -6.00
N VAL A 268 26.00 5.71 -6.84
CA VAL A 268 27.44 5.46 -6.93
C VAL A 268 28.11 6.13 -5.73
N ARG A 269 28.50 5.31 -4.76
CA ARG A 269 29.42 5.66 -3.68
C ARG A 269 30.82 5.87 -4.28
N ARG A 270 31.37 7.08 -4.23
CA ARG A 270 32.79 7.32 -4.49
C ARG A 270 33.41 8.22 -3.43
N GLN A 271 34.39 7.67 -2.72
CA GLN A 271 35.38 8.40 -1.91
C GLN A 271 36.39 9.08 -2.83
N SER A 272 36.67 10.37 -2.61
CA SER A 272 37.90 10.86 -1.97
C SER A 272 38.33 12.25 -2.46
N LEU A 273 38.62 13.13 -1.48
CA LEU A 273 39.73 14.10 -1.37
C LEU A 273 39.83 15.25 -2.39
N LEU A 274 39.78 16.49 -1.87
CA LEU A 274 40.86 17.51 -1.91
C LEU A 274 40.35 18.78 -1.20
N GLN A 275 40.96 19.11 -0.06
CA GLN A 275 41.86 20.25 0.21
C GLN A 275 41.13 21.59 0.42
N PHE A 276 41.03 21.96 1.71
CA PHE A 276 40.56 23.27 2.18
C PHE A 276 41.72 24.27 2.11
N ASP A 277 41.46 25.42 1.46
CA ASP A 277 42.20 26.66 1.69
C ASP A 277 41.50 27.45 2.81
N PRO A 278 42.22 28.00 3.80
CA PRO A 278 41.61 28.85 4.82
C PRO A 278 41.64 30.31 4.36
N MET A 279 40.48 30.95 4.20
CA MET A 279 40.43 32.40 4.06
C MET A 279 39.38 33.09 4.93
N ASN A 280 39.90 34.07 5.67
CA ASN A 280 39.31 35.26 6.26
C ASN A 280 38.14 35.14 7.25
N VAL A 281 38.54 35.05 8.52
CA VAL A 281 37.73 35.40 9.69
C VAL A 281 37.84 36.92 9.92
N SER A 282 37.00 37.73 9.27
CA SER A 282 36.86 39.14 9.68
C SER A 282 35.48 39.80 9.49
N ASP A 283 34.48 39.15 8.87
CA ASP A 283 33.16 39.79 8.62
C ASP A 283 31.94 39.09 9.23
N THR A 284 32.15 38.12 10.14
CA THR A 284 31.07 37.28 10.70
C THR A 284 29.96 38.04 11.43
N LYS A 285 30.22 39.24 11.96
CA LYS A 285 29.20 40.04 12.67
C LYS A 285 28.22 40.77 11.75
N ASN A 286 28.66 41.20 10.56
CA ASN A 286 27.78 41.85 9.58
C ASN A 286 26.97 40.81 8.79
N GLU A 287 27.59 39.67 8.46
CA GLU A 287 26.90 38.56 7.81
C GLU A 287 25.78 37.97 8.69
N GLN A 288 26.00 37.83 10.00
CA GLN A 288 24.96 37.33 10.92
C GLN A 288 23.76 38.28 11.05
N LYS A 289 23.97 39.60 10.97
CA LYS A 289 22.87 40.59 11.01
C LYS A 289 22.01 40.56 9.76
N LYS A 290 22.57 40.23 8.60
CA LYS A 290 21.86 40.19 7.31
C LYS A 290 20.67 39.22 7.35
N PHE A 291 20.89 38.04 7.91
CA PHE A 291 19.90 36.95 7.96
C PHE A 291 18.95 37.04 9.15
N TYR A 292 19.16 37.98 10.07
CA TYR A 292 18.24 38.22 11.18
C TYR A 292 17.01 39.00 10.68
N VAL A 293 15.92 38.27 10.44
CA VAL A 293 14.65 38.80 9.95
C VAL A 293 13.57 38.51 10.98
N THR A 294 13.03 39.58 11.58
CA THR A 294 11.89 39.47 12.50
C THR A 294 10.58 39.60 11.72
N VAL A 295 9.48 39.16 12.33
CA VAL A 295 8.13 39.39 11.81
C VAL A 295 7.88 40.89 11.59
N ASP A 296 8.25 41.75 12.54
CA ASP A 296 8.14 43.21 12.38
C ASP A 296 8.87 43.74 11.13
N LYS A 297 10.03 43.16 10.79
CA LYS A 297 10.76 43.54 9.59
C LYS A 297 9.96 43.18 8.34
N VAL A 298 9.41 41.97 8.27
CA VAL A 298 8.56 41.53 7.15
C VAL A 298 7.30 42.37 7.05
N GLU A 299 6.61 42.62 8.16
CA GLU A 299 5.40 43.45 8.19
C GLU A 299 5.65 44.86 7.66
N ASN A 300 6.81 45.46 7.99
CA ASN A 300 7.19 46.78 7.49
C ASN A 300 7.63 46.73 6.02
N THR A 301 8.37 45.70 5.61
CA THR A 301 8.83 45.53 4.21
C THR A 301 7.66 45.30 3.25
N LEU A 302 6.63 44.56 3.68
CA LEU A 302 5.45 44.24 2.87
C LEU A 302 4.25 45.15 3.18
N GLU A 303 4.47 46.25 3.91
CA GLU A 303 3.48 47.30 4.18
C GLU A 303 2.15 46.78 4.76
N PHE A 304 2.20 45.92 5.78
CA PHE A 304 1.01 45.35 6.41
C PHE A 304 0.10 46.45 6.98
N SER A 305 -1.15 46.49 6.51
CA SER A 305 -2.20 47.29 7.14
C SER A 305 -2.63 46.69 8.48
N ASP A 306 -3.20 47.51 9.38
CA ASP A 306 -3.73 47.03 10.68
C ASP A 306 -4.73 45.88 10.52
N LYS A 307 -5.53 45.92 9.45
CA LYS A 307 -6.47 44.86 9.11
C LYS A 307 -5.78 43.56 8.72
N THR A 308 -4.67 43.64 7.99
CA THR A 308 -3.83 42.48 7.64
C THR A 308 -3.25 41.88 8.90
N LYS A 309 -2.62 42.69 9.77
CA LYS A 309 -2.05 42.20 11.04
C LYS A 309 -3.08 41.47 11.90
N LYS A 310 -4.29 42.04 12.03
CA LYS A 310 -5.39 41.43 12.78
C LYS A 310 -5.83 40.08 12.21
N GLU A 311 -5.82 39.90 10.89
CA GLU A 311 -6.15 38.60 10.29
C GLU A 311 -5.01 37.59 10.50
N PHE A 312 -3.76 38.04 10.45
CA PHE A 312 -2.57 37.21 10.73
C PHE A 312 -2.47 36.74 12.18
N GLU A 313 -3.16 37.36 13.15
CA GLU A 313 -3.32 36.79 14.51
C GLU A 313 -3.98 35.40 14.48
N LYS A 314 -4.76 35.10 13.42
CA LYS A 314 -5.43 33.82 13.22
C LYS A 314 -4.67 32.86 12.31
N ILE A 315 -3.45 33.19 11.85
CA ILE A 315 -2.71 32.43 10.82
C ILE A 315 -2.56 30.93 11.15
N ALA A 316 -2.56 30.57 12.43
CA ALA A 316 -2.48 29.20 12.92
C ALA A 316 -3.85 28.58 13.27
N THR A 317 -4.97 29.10 12.76
CA THR A 317 -6.32 28.59 13.07
C THR A 317 -7.17 28.40 11.81
N LEU A 318 -8.30 27.69 11.95
CA LEU A 318 -9.29 27.53 10.89
C LEU A 318 -10.16 28.77 10.65
N ASP A 319 -10.05 29.78 11.52
CA ASP A 319 -10.80 31.04 11.42
C ASP A 319 -10.10 32.05 10.50
N PHE A 320 -8.90 31.71 10.00
CA PHE A 320 -8.17 32.49 9.02
C PHE A 320 -8.91 32.50 7.69
N ASN A 321 -9.13 33.68 7.13
CA ASN A 321 -9.78 33.87 5.85
C ASN A 321 -8.80 34.41 4.81
N ILE A 322 -8.39 33.55 3.88
CA ILE A 322 -7.46 33.88 2.80
C ILE A 322 -7.97 35.00 1.88
N PHE A 323 -9.28 35.06 1.61
CA PHE A 323 -9.88 36.09 0.75
C PHE A 323 -9.84 37.50 1.40
N THR A 324 -9.86 37.55 2.74
CA THR A 324 -9.66 38.79 3.49
C THR A 324 -8.23 39.32 3.27
N VAL A 325 -7.23 38.43 3.33
CA VAL A 325 -5.82 38.78 3.09
C VAL A 325 -5.60 39.18 1.63
N GLN A 326 -6.18 38.45 0.67
CA GLN A 326 -6.14 38.80 -0.75
C GLN A 326 -6.58 40.26 -0.99
N ASN A 327 -7.68 40.68 -0.35
CA ASN A 327 -8.19 42.04 -0.49
C ASN A 327 -7.27 43.08 0.18
N PHE A 328 -6.83 42.84 1.42
CA PHE A 328 -6.04 43.82 2.18
C PHE A 328 -4.59 43.94 1.73
N THR A 329 -4.06 42.95 1.02
CA THR A 329 -2.72 42.96 0.43
C THR A 329 -2.72 43.40 -1.04
N LEU A 330 -3.87 43.81 -1.58
CA LEU A 330 -4.04 44.23 -2.98
C LEU A 330 -3.56 43.15 -3.98
N GLN A 331 -3.98 41.91 -3.72
CA GLN A 331 -3.61 40.71 -4.48
C GLN A 331 -2.12 40.30 -4.38
N ASN A 332 -1.50 40.52 -3.22
CA ASN A 332 -0.12 40.12 -2.91
C ASN A 332 -0.04 39.03 -1.83
N GLU A 333 -1.11 38.26 -1.65
CA GLU A 333 -1.31 37.29 -0.58
C GLU A 333 -0.25 36.18 -0.54
N LEU A 334 0.25 35.71 -1.69
CA LEU A 334 1.20 34.62 -1.76
C LEU A 334 2.59 35.02 -1.23
N VAL A 335 3.08 36.18 -1.68
CA VAL A 335 4.33 36.78 -1.18
C VAL A 335 4.20 37.06 0.31
N THR A 336 3.06 37.64 0.71
CA THR A 336 2.78 38.06 2.07
C THR A 336 2.77 36.90 3.05
N ILE A 337 1.97 35.86 2.79
CA ILE A 337 1.85 34.71 3.69
C ILE A 337 3.15 33.93 3.75
N THR A 338 3.73 33.58 2.60
CA THR A 338 4.92 32.70 2.57
C THR A 338 6.11 33.36 3.29
N THR A 339 6.35 34.65 3.04
CA THR A 339 7.43 35.41 3.68
C THR A 339 7.19 35.56 5.19
N TYR A 340 5.95 35.85 5.60
CA TYR A 340 5.59 35.95 7.01
C TYR A 340 5.83 34.63 7.75
N LEU A 341 5.38 33.50 7.20
CA LEU A 341 5.54 32.18 7.83
C LEU A 341 7.01 31.79 8.00
N LEU A 342 7.88 32.13 7.03
CA LEU A 342 9.32 31.92 7.16
C LEU A 342 9.95 32.77 8.27
N ALA A 343 9.50 34.01 8.45
CA ALA A 343 9.97 34.88 9.53
C ALA A 343 9.47 34.43 10.91
N GLN A 344 8.19 34.04 11.00
CA GLN A 344 7.56 33.55 12.23
C GLN A 344 8.32 32.35 12.82
N GLU A 345 8.83 31.47 11.96
CA GLU A 345 9.57 30.26 12.35
C GLU A 345 11.09 30.46 12.35
N ASN A 346 11.56 31.71 12.24
CA ASN A 346 12.98 32.08 12.25
C ASN A 346 13.83 31.34 11.20
N MET A 347 13.23 31.06 10.03
CA MET A 347 13.86 30.28 8.96
C MET A 347 14.90 31.09 8.18
N PHE A 348 14.72 32.41 8.04
CA PHE A 348 15.71 33.30 7.43
C PHE A 348 17.07 33.22 8.15
N HIS A 349 17.06 33.31 9.48
CA HIS A 349 18.30 33.26 10.27
C HIS A 349 18.87 31.84 10.32
N SER A 350 18.04 30.83 10.63
CA SER A 350 18.50 29.45 10.82
C SER A 350 19.04 28.80 9.55
N LEU A 351 18.50 29.14 8.38
CA LEU A 351 18.91 28.60 7.09
C LEU A 351 19.78 29.57 6.26
N LYS A 352 20.06 30.78 6.77
CA LYS A 352 20.80 31.84 6.07
C LYS A 352 20.17 32.23 4.72
N ILE A 353 18.84 32.37 4.72
CA ILE A 353 18.07 32.82 3.56
C ILE A 353 18.04 34.36 3.58
N ASP A 354 18.44 34.97 2.48
CA ASP A 354 18.35 36.43 2.30
C ASP A 354 16.90 36.84 2.01
N LEU A 355 16.40 37.85 2.73
CA LEU A 355 15.00 38.28 2.64
C LEU A 355 14.64 38.82 1.26
N GLU A 356 15.49 39.67 0.68
CA GLU A 356 15.24 40.30 -0.62
C GLU A 356 15.25 39.26 -1.73
N THR A 357 16.23 38.37 -1.72
CA THR A 357 16.33 37.24 -2.68
C THR A 357 15.11 36.31 -2.59
N PHE A 358 14.62 36.06 -1.37
CA PHE A 358 13.43 35.24 -1.16
C PHE A 358 12.15 35.94 -1.64
N ILE A 359 11.98 37.23 -1.36
CA ILE A 359 10.85 38.02 -1.86
C ILE A 359 10.85 38.01 -3.39
N ASN A 360 11.99 38.30 -4.03
CA ASN A 360 12.12 38.25 -5.50
C ASN A 360 11.72 36.88 -6.05
N PHE A 361 12.12 35.79 -5.40
CA PHE A 361 11.71 34.44 -5.78
C PHE A 361 10.19 34.26 -5.72
N ILE A 362 9.56 34.56 -4.57
CA ILE A 362 8.11 34.36 -4.43
C ILE A 362 7.31 35.34 -5.30
N GLU A 363 7.81 36.54 -5.56
CA GLU A 363 7.20 37.46 -6.52
C GLU A 363 7.20 36.89 -7.94
N HIS A 364 8.30 36.28 -8.39
CA HIS A 364 8.32 35.56 -9.67
C HIS A 364 7.32 34.40 -9.69
N ILE A 365 7.26 33.61 -8.62
CA ILE A 365 6.26 32.53 -8.49
C ILE A 365 4.84 33.10 -8.56
N GLN A 366 4.55 34.17 -7.82
CA GLN A 366 3.23 34.80 -7.82
C GLN A 366 2.85 35.34 -9.20
N GLN A 367 3.81 35.89 -9.96
CA GLN A 367 3.60 36.36 -11.33
C GLN A 367 3.32 35.23 -12.32
N GLY A 368 3.84 34.02 -12.08
CA GLY A 368 3.56 32.85 -12.91
C GLY A 368 2.18 32.24 -12.68
N TYR A 369 1.52 32.52 -11.56
CA TYR A 369 0.10 32.17 -11.41
C TYR A 369 -0.76 33.00 -12.37
N LYS A 370 -1.53 32.31 -13.20
CA LYS A 370 -2.42 32.94 -14.18
C LYS A 370 -3.65 33.50 -13.49
N ASP A 371 -4.28 34.48 -14.14
CA ASP A 371 -5.57 35.04 -13.70
C ASP A 371 -6.71 34.06 -14.04
N ILE A 372 -6.78 32.98 -13.26
CA ILE A 372 -7.81 31.94 -13.31
C ILE A 372 -8.54 31.85 -11.97
N THR A 373 -9.70 31.19 -11.95
CA THR A 373 -10.62 31.34 -10.82
C THR A 373 -10.23 30.52 -9.59
N TYR A 374 -9.71 29.30 -9.76
CA TYR A 374 -9.35 28.42 -8.65
C TYR A 374 -7.85 28.24 -8.47
N HIS A 375 -7.13 27.65 -9.45
CA HIS A 375 -5.69 27.33 -9.32
C HIS A 375 -4.81 28.58 -9.51
N ASN A 376 -5.04 29.60 -8.70
CA ASN A 376 -4.37 30.90 -8.72
C ASN A 376 -3.50 31.11 -7.47
N LYS A 377 -2.82 32.26 -7.40
CA LYS A 377 -1.96 32.64 -6.28
C LYS A 377 -2.66 32.62 -4.92
N THR A 378 -3.97 32.87 -4.86
CA THR A 378 -4.76 32.79 -3.62
C THR A 378 -4.86 31.34 -3.14
N HIS A 379 -5.03 30.38 -4.05
CA HIS A 379 -5.08 28.96 -3.70
C HIS A 379 -3.72 28.45 -3.21
N GLY A 380 -2.62 28.79 -3.90
CA GLY A 380 -1.26 28.50 -3.41
C GLY A 380 -0.99 29.11 -2.02
N ALA A 381 -1.51 30.31 -1.76
CA ALA A 381 -1.39 30.97 -0.46
C ALA A 381 -2.26 30.31 0.63
N ASP A 382 -3.46 29.84 0.29
CA ASP A 382 -4.32 29.07 1.19
C ASP A 382 -3.69 27.72 1.55
N LEU A 383 -3.03 27.03 0.61
CA LEU A 383 -2.28 25.80 0.88
C LEU A 383 -1.15 26.08 1.87
N CYS A 384 -0.31 27.10 1.64
CA CYS A 384 0.76 27.49 2.58
C CYS A 384 0.23 27.69 4.00
N GLN A 385 -0.88 28.42 4.16
CA GLN A 385 -1.49 28.66 5.45
C GLN A 385 -2.08 27.38 6.06
N SER A 386 -2.78 26.57 5.26
CA SER A 386 -3.42 25.33 5.71
C SER A 386 -2.37 24.32 6.17
N PHE A 387 -1.27 24.18 5.43
CA PHE A 387 -0.15 23.33 5.82
C PHE A 387 0.51 23.82 7.11
N TYR A 388 0.65 25.14 7.28
CA TYR A 388 1.13 25.73 8.54
C TYR A 388 0.20 25.42 9.71
N TYR A 389 -1.12 25.56 9.53
CA TYR A 389 -2.13 25.16 10.52
C TYR A 389 -1.99 23.68 10.92
N PHE A 390 -1.93 22.77 9.94
CA PHE A 390 -1.75 21.33 10.23
C PHE A 390 -0.41 21.03 10.91
N SER A 391 0.65 21.77 10.54
CA SER A 391 1.99 21.67 11.10
C SER A 391 2.04 22.07 12.57
N VAL A 392 1.54 23.25 12.90
CA VAL A 392 1.72 23.89 14.21
C VAL A 392 0.58 23.55 15.17
N THR A 393 -0.67 23.64 14.71
CA THR A 393 -1.84 23.51 15.57
C THR A 393 -2.33 22.07 15.66
N CYS A 394 -2.27 21.31 14.56
CA CYS A 394 -2.67 19.89 14.55
C CYS A 394 -1.52 18.94 14.94
N GLY A 395 -0.32 19.47 15.20
CA GLY A 395 0.80 18.73 15.78
C GLY A 395 1.66 17.93 14.80
N LEU A 396 1.51 18.10 13.47
CA LEU A 396 2.36 17.40 12.49
C LEU A 396 3.86 17.66 12.76
N LYS A 397 4.25 18.92 13.03
CA LYS A 397 5.66 19.30 13.23
C LYS A 397 6.29 18.55 14.40
N GLU A 398 5.56 18.40 15.50
CA GLU A 398 5.98 17.64 16.68
C GLU A 398 6.04 16.14 16.39
N LYS A 399 4.96 15.59 15.81
CA LYS A 399 4.81 14.14 15.53
C LYS A 399 5.89 13.62 14.58
N CYS A 400 6.24 14.41 13.57
CA CYS A 400 7.22 14.04 12.54
C CYS A 400 8.64 14.57 12.82
N LYS A 401 8.84 15.33 13.91
CA LYS A 401 10.10 16.03 14.20
C LYS A 401 10.63 16.77 12.97
N ILE A 402 9.77 17.58 12.36
CA ILE A 402 10.10 18.33 11.15
C ILE A 402 11.10 19.42 11.54
N ASP A 403 12.26 19.41 10.89
CA ASP A 403 13.29 20.44 11.09
C ASP A 403 12.99 21.68 10.22
N ASN A 404 13.72 22.76 10.44
CA ASN A 404 13.49 24.01 9.70
C ASN A 404 13.72 23.87 8.20
N LEU A 405 14.60 22.95 7.75
CA LEU A 405 14.88 22.76 6.33
C LEU A 405 13.68 22.10 5.62
N ASP A 406 13.18 21.00 6.19
CA ASP A 406 12.00 20.30 5.69
C ASP A 406 10.76 21.20 5.77
N PHE A 407 10.60 21.96 6.87
CA PHE A 407 9.45 22.84 7.03
C PHE A 407 9.45 24.01 6.04
N MET A 408 10.61 24.64 5.83
CA MET A 408 10.79 25.65 4.79
C MET A 408 10.48 25.06 3.41
N ALA A 409 11.03 23.89 3.10
CA ALA A 409 10.83 23.24 1.80
C ALA A 409 9.35 22.96 1.52
N LEU A 410 8.57 22.53 2.53
CA LEU A 410 7.14 22.30 2.37
C LEU A 410 6.34 23.60 2.22
N LEU A 411 6.66 24.66 2.97
CA LEU A 411 6.01 25.96 2.79
C LEU A 411 6.29 26.56 1.40
N VAL A 412 7.53 26.46 0.92
CA VAL A 412 7.88 26.92 -0.43
C VAL A 412 7.31 26.01 -1.51
N ALA A 413 7.21 24.70 -1.28
CA ALA A 413 6.49 23.81 -2.19
C ALA A 413 5.01 24.22 -2.30
N GLY A 414 4.36 24.61 -1.19
CA GLY A 414 2.99 25.12 -1.19
C GLY A 414 2.79 26.30 -2.12
N SER A 415 3.71 27.26 -2.10
CA SER A 415 3.62 28.42 -2.98
C SER A 415 3.87 28.06 -4.44
N CYS A 416 4.59 26.97 -4.71
CA CYS A 416 5.00 26.54 -6.04
C CYS A 416 4.09 25.47 -6.67
N HIS A 417 3.22 24.82 -5.90
CA HIS A 417 2.60 23.54 -6.30
C HIS A 417 1.74 23.62 -7.56
N ASP A 418 1.19 24.81 -7.87
CA ASP A 418 0.36 25.10 -9.05
C ASP A 418 0.95 26.21 -9.94
N HIS A 419 2.25 26.48 -9.81
CA HIS A 419 2.92 27.54 -10.55
C HIS A 419 2.79 27.36 -12.08
N GLU A 420 2.27 28.36 -12.80
CA GLU A 420 1.93 28.34 -14.24
C GLU A 420 0.73 27.48 -14.66
N HIS A 421 -0.12 27.05 -13.71
CA HIS A 421 -1.32 26.26 -14.00
C HIS A 421 -2.23 26.92 -15.07
N PRO A 422 -2.64 26.20 -16.13
CA PRO A 422 -3.39 26.76 -17.26
C PRO A 422 -4.91 26.88 -17.02
N GLY A 423 -5.40 26.37 -15.90
CA GLY A 423 -6.84 26.26 -15.61
C GLY A 423 -7.50 25.09 -16.34
N LEU A 424 -6.72 24.06 -16.69
CA LEU A 424 -7.12 22.89 -17.45
C LEU A 424 -6.46 21.66 -16.82
N ASN A 425 -7.17 20.53 -16.76
CA ASN A 425 -6.63 19.33 -16.13
C ASN A 425 -5.63 18.56 -17.03
N ASN A 426 -4.86 17.66 -16.41
CA ASN A 426 -3.87 16.79 -17.09
C ASN A 426 -4.46 16.02 -18.28
N ILE A 427 -5.72 15.57 -18.20
CA ILE A 427 -6.39 14.85 -19.28
C ILE A 427 -6.62 15.74 -20.50
N TYR A 428 -7.12 16.95 -20.30
CA TYR A 428 -7.34 17.90 -21.39
C TYR A 428 -6.03 18.21 -22.12
N LEU A 429 -4.96 18.45 -21.37
CA LEU A 429 -3.62 18.70 -21.95
C LEU A 429 -3.13 17.51 -22.78
N THR A 430 -3.35 16.28 -22.29
CA THR A 430 -2.99 15.05 -22.99
C THR A 430 -3.79 14.87 -24.29
N GLU A 431 -5.12 14.98 -24.21
CA GLU A 431 -6.02 14.77 -25.36
C GLU A 431 -5.83 15.84 -26.45
N THR A 432 -5.50 17.07 -26.05
CA THR A 432 -5.22 18.18 -26.98
C THR A 432 -3.77 18.23 -27.46
N ARG A 433 -2.90 17.32 -26.98
CA ARG A 433 -1.47 17.27 -27.30
C ARG A 433 -0.76 18.58 -26.97
N ASP A 434 -1.09 19.14 -25.81
CA ASP A 434 -0.44 20.32 -25.30
C ASP A 434 1.09 20.10 -25.20
N PRO A 435 1.93 21.11 -25.52
CA PRO A 435 3.38 20.99 -25.41
C PRO A 435 3.89 20.52 -24.04
N ILE A 436 3.19 20.86 -22.95
CA ILE A 436 3.54 20.43 -21.59
C ILE A 436 3.29 18.92 -21.43
N ALA A 437 2.16 18.41 -21.94
CA ALA A 437 1.85 16.97 -21.93
C ALA A 437 2.89 16.16 -22.72
N ILE A 438 3.24 16.63 -23.93
CA ILE A 438 4.30 16.02 -24.74
C ILE A 438 5.64 16.01 -24.00
N ARG A 439 6.00 17.10 -23.32
CA ARG A 439 7.27 17.22 -22.59
C ARG A 439 7.38 16.21 -21.44
N TYR A 440 6.28 15.97 -20.72
CA TYR A 440 6.25 15.07 -19.57
C TYR A 440 5.69 13.68 -19.88
N ASN A 441 5.47 13.37 -21.17
CA ASN A 441 5.02 12.07 -21.64
C ASN A 441 3.74 11.60 -20.93
N ASP A 442 2.79 12.51 -20.74
CA ASP A 442 1.46 12.26 -20.17
C ASP A 442 1.46 11.73 -18.71
N VAL A 443 2.57 11.84 -17.98
CA VAL A 443 2.70 11.42 -16.57
C VAL A 443 2.83 12.63 -15.65
N SER A 444 1.85 12.81 -14.76
CA SER A 444 1.78 13.93 -13.79
C SER A 444 2.23 15.25 -14.43
N VAL A 445 1.54 15.60 -15.53
CA VAL A 445 1.99 16.60 -16.51
C VAL A 445 2.16 17.97 -15.86
N LEU A 446 1.13 18.40 -15.13
CA LEU A 446 1.09 19.67 -14.42
C LEU A 446 2.04 19.66 -13.23
N GLU A 447 2.04 18.62 -12.41
CA GLU A 447 2.86 18.56 -11.20
C GLU A 447 4.36 18.59 -11.53
N ASN A 448 4.78 17.89 -12.59
CA ASN A 448 6.14 18.01 -13.12
C ASN A 448 6.42 19.41 -13.69
N HIS A 449 5.45 20.04 -14.33
CA HIS A 449 5.58 21.40 -14.85
C HIS A 449 5.80 22.41 -13.72
N HIS A 450 4.99 22.37 -12.67
CA HIS A 450 5.05 23.25 -11.51
C HIS A 450 6.41 23.15 -10.80
N VAL A 451 6.92 21.94 -10.61
CA VAL A 451 8.28 21.71 -10.11
C VAL A 451 9.32 22.35 -11.03
N ALA A 452 9.27 22.04 -12.33
CA ALA A 452 10.31 22.46 -13.26
C ALA A 452 10.35 23.98 -13.45
N SER A 453 9.19 24.62 -13.60
CA SER A 453 9.07 26.07 -13.78
C SER A 453 9.52 26.81 -12.52
N SER A 454 9.14 26.33 -11.33
CA SER A 454 9.54 26.94 -10.05
C SER A 454 11.05 26.87 -9.81
N PHE A 455 11.70 25.75 -10.12
CA PHE A 455 13.17 25.68 -10.02
C PHE A 455 13.90 26.46 -11.12
N ALA A 456 13.26 26.70 -12.27
CA ALA A 456 13.84 27.49 -13.34
C ALA A 456 13.98 28.96 -12.95
N THR A 457 13.08 29.51 -12.12
CA THR A 457 13.21 30.90 -11.61
C THR A 457 14.47 31.09 -10.77
N MET A 458 14.92 30.04 -10.06
CA MET A 458 16.15 30.06 -9.26
C MET A 458 17.43 30.00 -10.11
N LEU A 459 17.34 29.89 -11.43
CA LEU A 459 18.49 30.07 -12.31
C LEU A 459 18.94 31.53 -12.36
N GLU A 460 18.05 32.45 -12.03
CA GLU A 460 18.38 33.86 -11.84
C GLU A 460 19.00 34.07 -10.45
N PRO A 461 20.23 34.61 -10.33
CA PRO A 461 20.90 34.77 -9.05
C PRO A 461 20.09 35.56 -8.01
N GLN A 462 19.35 36.59 -8.44
CA GLN A 462 18.49 37.41 -7.57
C GLN A 462 17.27 36.69 -7.00
N SER A 463 16.97 35.48 -7.47
CA SER A 463 15.86 34.63 -7.01
C SER A 463 16.34 33.28 -6.46
N ASN A 464 17.65 33.05 -6.40
CA ASN A 464 18.21 31.84 -5.83
C ASN A 464 18.30 31.93 -4.29
N PHE A 465 17.17 31.84 -3.60
CA PHE A 465 17.13 31.95 -2.14
C PHE A 465 17.89 30.80 -1.41
N MET A 466 18.24 29.73 -2.14
CA MET A 466 19.02 28.58 -1.64
C MET A 466 20.54 28.72 -1.88
N GLU A 467 21.04 29.86 -2.35
CA GLU A 467 22.46 30.06 -2.69
C GLU A 467 23.42 29.70 -1.54
N ASN A 468 23.03 30.00 -0.29
CA ASN A 468 23.85 29.73 0.90
C ASN A 468 23.74 28.29 1.43
N PHE A 469 22.96 27.42 0.79
CA PHE A 469 22.76 26.06 1.27
C PHE A 469 23.98 25.20 0.94
N SER A 470 24.36 24.35 1.89
CA SER A 470 25.28 23.25 1.58
C SER A 470 24.66 22.33 0.53
N LYS A 471 25.51 21.61 -0.19
CA LYS A 471 25.07 20.65 -1.21
C LYS A 471 24.05 19.63 -0.69
N GLU A 472 24.18 19.20 0.56
CA GLU A 472 23.24 18.25 1.17
C GLU A 472 21.91 18.93 1.57
N GLN A 473 21.95 20.16 2.08
CA GLN A 473 20.73 20.94 2.33
C GLN A 473 19.94 21.19 1.04
N TYR A 474 20.62 21.62 -0.04
CA TYR A 474 19.98 21.84 -1.34
C TYR A 474 19.34 20.55 -1.86
N LYS A 475 20.07 19.42 -1.83
CA LYS A 475 19.53 18.13 -2.26
C LYS A 475 18.29 17.72 -1.45
N ARG A 476 18.32 17.89 -0.13
CA ARG A 476 17.20 17.53 0.74
C ARG A 476 15.99 18.44 0.47
N ALA A 477 16.18 19.77 0.48
CA ALA A 477 15.12 20.71 0.19
C ALA A 477 14.48 20.44 -1.18
N ARG A 478 15.30 20.23 -2.21
CA ARG A 478 14.82 19.88 -3.55
C ARG A 478 14.05 18.56 -3.55
N ALA A 479 14.52 17.52 -2.87
CA ALA A 479 13.83 16.23 -2.81
C ALA A 479 12.46 16.35 -2.12
N VAL A 480 12.38 17.10 -1.01
CA VAL A 480 11.13 17.35 -0.28
C VAL A 480 10.14 18.14 -1.12
N MET A 481 10.58 19.21 -1.78
CA MET A 481 9.71 20.02 -2.65
C MET A 481 9.15 19.20 -3.82
N ILE A 482 10.00 18.40 -4.49
CA ILE A 482 9.55 17.53 -5.58
C ILE A 482 8.56 16.48 -5.07
N GLY A 483 8.88 15.82 -3.96
CA GLY A 483 8.01 14.80 -3.38
C GLY A 483 6.64 15.35 -2.99
N ALA A 484 6.60 16.53 -2.35
CA ALA A 484 5.36 17.17 -1.94
C ALA A 484 4.47 17.57 -3.14
N ILE A 485 5.04 18.24 -4.15
CA ILE A 485 4.28 18.70 -5.32
C ILE A 485 3.82 17.52 -6.18
N LEU A 486 4.63 16.47 -6.36
CA LEU A 486 4.17 15.30 -7.11
C LEU A 486 3.07 14.51 -6.37
N ASN A 487 2.98 14.63 -5.04
CA ASN A 487 1.94 13.96 -4.25
C ASN A 487 0.57 14.64 -4.35
N THR A 488 0.48 15.85 -4.93
CA THR A 488 -0.80 16.54 -5.16
C THR A 488 -1.56 16.02 -6.38
N ASP A 489 -0.92 15.16 -7.20
CA ASP A 489 -1.58 14.53 -8.35
C ASP A 489 -2.78 13.69 -7.88
N MET A 490 -3.98 14.20 -8.10
CA MET A 490 -5.24 13.57 -7.70
C MET A 490 -5.45 12.19 -8.33
N SER A 491 -4.74 11.85 -9.42
CA SER A 491 -4.77 10.50 -9.99
C SER A 491 -4.19 9.44 -9.05
N GLN A 492 -3.30 9.83 -8.14
CA GLN A 492 -2.62 8.96 -7.19
C GLN A 492 -3.35 8.87 -5.83
N HIS A 493 -4.32 9.76 -5.57
CA HIS A 493 -4.98 9.91 -4.26
C HIS A 493 -5.39 8.57 -3.61
N PHE A 494 -6.12 7.71 -4.32
CA PHE A 494 -6.60 6.45 -3.75
C PHE A 494 -5.50 5.42 -3.51
N SER A 495 -4.48 5.40 -4.39
CA SER A 495 -3.30 4.54 -4.23
C SER A 495 -2.52 4.95 -2.99
N GLU A 496 -2.22 6.24 -2.85
CA GLU A 496 -1.47 6.76 -1.70
C GLU A 496 -2.27 6.65 -0.40
N LEU A 497 -3.57 6.98 -0.41
CA LEU A 497 -4.43 6.80 0.77
C LEU A 497 -4.51 5.33 1.20
N GLY A 498 -4.56 4.40 0.25
CA GLY A 498 -4.54 2.96 0.52
C GLY A 498 -3.24 2.52 1.20
N LYS A 499 -2.09 2.98 0.68
CA LYS A 499 -0.76 2.76 1.27
C LYS A 499 -0.67 3.39 2.66
N PHE A 500 -1.19 4.59 2.82
CA PHE A 500 -1.18 5.34 4.07
C PHE A 500 -1.99 4.60 5.15
N LYS A 501 -3.23 4.20 4.84
CA LYS A 501 -4.07 3.42 5.75
C LYS A 501 -3.44 2.08 6.16
N ALA A 502 -2.80 1.38 5.22
CA ALA A 502 -2.09 0.15 5.54
C ALA A 502 -0.86 0.43 6.45
N ARG A 503 -0.16 1.53 6.19
CA ARG A 503 1.06 1.87 6.92
C ARG A 503 0.78 2.34 8.35
N ILE A 504 -0.22 3.18 8.58
CA ILE A 504 -0.60 3.66 9.92
C ILE A 504 -1.08 2.52 10.85
N GLN A 505 -1.59 1.41 10.29
CA GLN A 505 -2.02 0.24 11.06
C GLN A 505 -0.85 -0.70 11.41
N SER A 506 0.33 -0.49 10.82
CA SER A 506 1.51 -1.29 11.09
C SER A 506 2.07 -1.00 12.48
N PRO A 507 2.47 -2.01 13.27
CA PRO A 507 3.16 -1.79 14.55
C PRO A 507 4.54 -1.14 14.38
N GLU A 508 5.09 -1.14 13.17
CA GLU A 508 6.36 -0.51 12.81
C GLU A 508 6.19 0.92 12.27
N PHE A 509 5.00 1.50 12.32
CA PHE A 509 4.76 2.87 11.86
C PHE A 509 5.57 3.87 12.71
N GLU A 510 6.44 4.63 12.06
CA GLU A 510 7.36 5.56 12.70
C GLU A 510 7.29 6.94 12.01
N PRO A 511 6.34 7.82 12.39
CA PRO A 511 6.15 9.12 11.75
C PRO A 511 7.34 10.08 11.93
N ALA A 512 8.16 9.88 12.98
CA ALA A 512 9.38 10.66 13.21
C ALA A 512 10.64 10.03 12.59
N GLY A 513 10.50 8.88 11.92
CA GLY A 513 11.61 8.08 11.41
C GLY A 513 11.36 7.69 9.96
N SER A 514 11.22 6.40 9.68
CA SER A 514 11.12 5.91 8.29
C SER A 514 9.91 6.43 7.51
N ASP A 515 8.82 6.80 8.19
CA ASP A 515 7.58 7.24 7.55
C ASP A 515 7.44 8.77 7.49
N LYS A 516 8.45 9.51 7.95
CA LYS A 516 8.40 10.97 8.04
C LYS A 516 8.01 11.64 6.73
N ASP A 517 8.71 11.33 5.64
CA ASP A 517 8.43 11.91 4.32
C ASP A 517 7.03 11.57 3.84
N PHE A 518 6.57 10.35 4.07
CA PHE A 518 5.24 9.92 3.66
C PHE A 518 4.14 10.70 4.40
N VAL A 519 4.26 10.84 5.73
CA VAL A 519 3.31 11.62 6.54
C VAL A 519 3.33 13.11 6.15
N MET A 520 4.51 13.67 5.86
CA MET A 520 4.63 15.05 5.39
C MET A 520 3.91 15.25 4.05
N TYR A 521 4.09 14.36 3.08
CA TYR A 521 3.45 14.46 1.76
C TYR A 521 1.94 14.23 1.82
N GLU A 522 1.47 13.29 2.63
CA GLU A 522 0.02 13.09 2.84
C GLU A 522 -0.62 14.29 3.53
N THR A 523 0.06 14.91 4.50
CA THR A 523 -0.47 16.13 5.14
C THR A 523 -0.43 17.33 4.19
N PHE A 524 0.58 17.41 3.32
CA PHE A 524 0.66 18.42 2.28
C PHE A 524 -0.48 18.27 1.27
N HIS A 525 -0.77 17.04 0.84
CA HIS A 525 -1.93 16.74 0.00
C HIS A 525 -3.25 17.09 0.68
N LEU A 526 -3.39 16.77 1.98
CA LEU A 526 -4.58 17.20 2.74
C LEU A 526 -4.71 18.74 2.78
N ALA A 527 -3.60 19.47 2.86
CA ALA A 527 -3.61 20.93 2.86
C ALA A 527 -4.12 21.51 1.54
N ASP A 528 -3.73 20.90 0.41
CA ASP A 528 -4.17 21.25 -0.93
C ASP A 528 -5.70 21.13 -1.07
N ILE A 529 -6.26 19.97 -0.70
CA ILE A 529 -7.71 19.73 -0.76
C ILE A 529 -8.46 20.14 0.52
N SER A 530 -7.87 20.98 1.36
CA SER A 530 -8.41 21.32 2.69
C SER A 530 -9.65 22.21 2.68
N ASN A 531 -10.00 22.79 1.52
CA ASN A 531 -11.12 23.72 1.34
C ASN A 531 -12.44 23.13 1.90
N ALA A 532 -12.63 21.82 1.75
CA ALA A 532 -13.79 21.09 2.26
C ALA A 532 -13.85 21.01 3.80
N THR A 533 -12.73 21.25 4.48
CA THR A 533 -12.57 21.18 5.94
C THR A 533 -12.57 22.56 6.62
N LYS A 534 -12.61 23.63 5.82
CA LYS A 534 -12.71 25.02 6.30
C LYS A 534 -14.14 25.35 6.74
N GLN A 535 -14.32 26.51 7.36
CA GLN A 535 -15.65 27.04 7.65
C GLN A 535 -16.48 27.17 6.36
N TRP A 536 -17.80 27.01 6.48
CA TRP A 536 -18.73 26.95 5.35
C TRP A 536 -18.57 28.07 4.32
N ASP A 537 -18.43 29.33 4.74
CA ASP A 537 -18.38 30.45 3.80
C ASP A 537 -17.13 30.40 2.91
N VAL A 538 -15.99 29.96 3.48
CA VAL A 538 -14.73 29.76 2.75
C VAL A 538 -14.84 28.51 1.87
N CYS A 539 -15.38 27.41 2.39
CA CYS A 539 -15.62 26.17 1.66
C CYS A 539 -16.50 26.42 0.42
N LEU A 540 -17.61 27.13 0.60
CA LEU A 540 -18.56 27.45 -0.46
C LEU A 540 -17.92 28.34 -1.52
N ASN A 541 -17.23 29.42 -1.13
CA ASN A 541 -16.58 30.32 -2.07
C ASN A 541 -15.55 29.58 -2.94
N TRP A 542 -14.70 28.77 -2.32
CA TRP A 542 -13.74 27.94 -3.04
C TRP A 542 -14.42 26.95 -4.00
N THR A 543 -15.50 26.32 -3.56
CA THR A 543 -16.28 25.40 -4.41
C THR A 543 -16.84 26.12 -5.64
N GLU A 544 -17.41 27.31 -5.46
CA GLU A 544 -17.95 28.11 -6.56
C GLU A 544 -16.85 28.52 -7.56
N LEU A 545 -15.68 28.96 -7.07
CA LEU A 545 -14.52 29.29 -7.89
C LEU A 545 -13.98 28.08 -8.69
N LEU A 546 -13.95 26.89 -8.07
CA LEU A 546 -13.55 25.64 -8.72
C LEU A 546 -14.51 25.29 -9.87
N PHE A 547 -15.81 25.37 -9.63
CA PHE A 547 -16.80 25.06 -10.66
C PHE A 547 -16.77 26.05 -11.82
N VAL A 548 -16.47 27.34 -11.57
CA VAL A 548 -16.28 28.30 -12.67
C VAL A 548 -15.12 27.86 -13.58
N GLU A 549 -14.03 27.36 -13.01
CA GLU A 549 -12.89 26.85 -13.78
C GLU A 549 -13.24 25.57 -14.55
N PHE A 550 -13.91 24.62 -13.89
CA PHE A 550 -14.42 23.41 -14.56
C PHE A 550 -15.33 23.74 -15.72
N PHE A 551 -16.22 24.72 -15.56
CA PHE A 551 -17.12 25.14 -16.64
C PHE A 551 -16.38 25.84 -17.77
N HIS A 552 -15.30 26.55 -17.49
CA HIS A 552 -14.45 27.12 -18.53
C HIS A 552 -13.85 26.00 -19.40
N GLN A 553 -13.27 24.96 -18.79
CA GLN A 553 -12.78 23.80 -19.53
C GLN A 553 -13.90 23.11 -20.33
N GLY A 554 -15.07 22.88 -19.72
CA GLY A 554 -16.19 22.24 -20.41
C GLY A 554 -16.73 23.04 -21.60
N ASP A 555 -16.66 24.38 -21.54
CA ASP A 555 -17.01 25.24 -22.66
C ASP A 555 -15.98 25.13 -23.81
N LEU A 556 -14.69 25.02 -23.49
CA LEU A 556 -13.65 24.76 -24.49
C LEU A 556 -13.83 23.40 -25.15
N GLU A 557 -14.10 22.34 -24.38
CA GLU A 557 -14.38 21.00 -24.89
C GLU A 557 -15.61 20.99 -25.81
N ARG A 558 -16.69 21.69 -25.39
CA ARG A 558 -17.90 21.84 -26.21
C ARG A 558 -17.62 22.54 -27.54
N ASN A 559 -16.86 23.65 -27.50
CA ASN A 559 -16.52 24.41 -28.70
C ASN A 559 -15.60 23.63 -29.65
N ALA A 560 -14.75 22.75 -29.11
CA ALA A 560 -13.90 21.85 -29.87
C ALA A 560 -14.66 20.63 -30.45
N GLY A 561 -15.94 20.43 -30.07
CA GLY A 561 -16.70 19.23 -30.44
C GLY A 561 -16.24 17.97 -29.71
N SER A 562 -15.46 18.12 -28.63
CA SER A 562 -14.99 17.03 -27.77
C SER A 562 -16.08 16.58 -26.80
N LYS A 563 -15.94 15.36 -26.27
CA LYS A 563 -16.78 14.91 -25.16
C LYS A 563 -16.47 15.78 -23.94
N ILE A 564 -17.47 16.45 -23.39
CA ILE A 564 -17.33 17.26 -22.18
C ILE A 564 -17.00 16.34 -21.00
N SER A 565 -15.97 16.71 -20.25
CA SER A 565 -15.48 16.03 -19.06
C SER A 565 -16.52 16.03 -17.94
N TYR A 566 -16.43 15.03 -17.06
CA TYR A 566 -17.38 14.90 -15.96
C TYR A 566 -17.28 16.10 -15.01
N LEU A 567 -18.43 16.59 -14.54
CA LEU A 567 -18.63 17.84 -13.76
C LEU A 567 -18.44 19.17 -14.52
N MET A 568 -17.91 19.15 -15.75
CA MET A 568 -17.55 20.37 -16.48
C MET A 568 -18.69 20.94 -17.34
N ASP A 569 -19.81 20.22 -17.46
CA ASP A 569 -20.99 20.71 -18.16
C ASP A 569 -21.94 21.47 -17.23
N ARG A 570 -21.84 22.81 -17.25
CA ARG A 570 -22.69 23.73 -16.48
C ARG A 570 -24.20 23.57 -16.74
N SER A 571 -24.60 22.91 -17.83
CA SER A 571 -26.03 22.75 -18.18
C SER A 571 -26.71 21.57 -17.48
N ILE A 572 -25.93 20.62 -16.96
CA ILE A 572 -26.47 19.37 -16.38
C ILE A 572 -25.91 19.04 -14.99
N VAL A 573 -24.82 19.68 -14.57
CA VAL A 573 -24.20 19.35 -13.28
C VAL A 573 -25.08 19.75 -12.10
N ASN A 574 -25.13 18.89 -11.09
CA ASN A 574 -25.64 19.24 -9.77
C ASN A 574 -24.46 19.37 -8.81
N ILE A 575 -24.10 20.62 -8.50
CA ILE A 575 -22.96 20.95 -7.62
C ILE A 575 -23.15 20.32 -6.24
N ALA A 576 -24.31 20.50 -5.62
CA ALA A 576 -24.56 19.98 -4.27
C ALA A 576 -24.40 18.45 -4.20
N LYS A 577 -24.97 17.72 -5.17
CA LYS A 577 -24.81 16.27 -5.28
C LYS A 577 -23.34 15.87 -5.45
N SER A 578 -22.61 16.57 -6.33
CA SER A 578 -21.19 16.29 -6.57
C SER A 578 -20.34 16.51 -5.33
N GLN A 579 -20.65 17.54 -4.53
CA GLN A 579 -19.94 17.82 -3.29
C GLN A 579 -20.22 16.75 -2.24
N ILE A 580 -21.47 16.30 -2.06
CA ILE A 580 -21.78 15.17 -1.16
C ILE A 580 -20.94 13.94 -1.52
N GLY A 581 -20.84 13.61 -2.82
CA GLY A 581 -19.96 12.53 -3.29
C GLY A 581 -18.48 12.80 -3.00
N TYR A 582 -17.99 14.02 -3.23
CA TYR A 582 -16.61 14.40 -2.91
C TYR A 582 -16.30 14.21 -1.41
N TYR A 583 -17.21 14.58 -0.52
CA TYR A 583 -17.09 14.32 0.90
C TYR A 583 -17.05 12.82 1.22
N ASP A 584 -18.00 12.04 0.71
CA ASP A 584 -18.14 10.61 1.01
C ASP A 584 -16.95 9.77 0.56
N PHE A 585 -16.36 10.10 -0.60
CA PHE A 585 -15.39 9.24 -1.25
C PHE A 585 -13.94 9.74 -1.19
N ILE A 586 -13.72 11.05 -1.02
CA ILE A 586 -12.37 11.64 -0.96
C ILE A 586 -12.08 12.16 0.45
N ILE A 587 -12.85 13.15 0.91
CA ILE A 587 -12.50 13.91 2.12
C ILE A 587 -12.66 13.07 3.40
N VAL A 588 -13.83 12.47 3.63
CA VAL A 588 -14.10 11.71 4.86
C VAL A 588 -13.12 10.54 5.03
N PRO A 589 -12.87 9.69 4.01
CA PRO A 589 -11.89 8.62 4.14
C PRO A 589 -10.46 9.10 4.39
N PHE A 590 -10.10 10.29 3.91
CA PHE A 590 -8.75 10.85 4.07
C PHE A 590 -8.55 11.47 5.45
N ILE A 591 -9.47 12.33 5.91
CA ILE A 591 -9.39 12.94 7.25
C ILE A 591 -9.45 11.88 8.35
N GLN A 592 -10.22 10.79 8.17
CA GLN A 592 -10.25 9.69 9.14
C GLN A 592 -8.91 8.96 9.25
N ALA A 593 -8.15 8.87 8.16
CA ALA A 593 -6.79 8.32 8.19
C ALA A 593 -5.82 9.31 8.84
N MET A 594 -5.89 10.58 8.45
CA MET A 594 -5.02 11.64 8.99
C MET A 594 -5.23 11.89 10.49
N ASN A 595 -6.46 11.76 10.99
CA ASN A 595 -6.79 11.93 12.41
C ASN A 595 -6.17 10.85 13.32
N GLN A 596 -5.63 9.77 12.75
CA GLN A 596 -4.85 8.78 13.51
C GLN A 596 -3.41 9.24 13.77
N VAL A 597 -2.95 10.28 13.05
CA VAL A 597 -1.57 10.78 13.12
C VAL A 597 -1.51 12.20 13.71
N ILE A 598 -2.40 13.09 13.28
CA ILE A 598 -2.49 14.50 13.67
C ILE A 598 -3.87 14.82 14.27
N SER A 599 -3.97 15.88 15.07
CA SER A 599 -5.21 16.28 15.75
C SER A 599 -6.05 17.22 14.88
N ILE A 600 -7.07 16.70 14.22
CA ILE A 600 -7.91 17.43 13.26
C ILE A 600 -9.41 17.32 13.57
N GLU A 601 -9.77 17.20 14.85
CA GLU A 601 -11.15 17.04 15.29
C GLU A 601 -12.06 18.20 14.86
N GLN A 602 -11.55 19.43 14.86
CA GLN A 602 -12.31 20.60 14.39
C GLN A 602 -12.56 20.55 12.87
N ASN A 603 -11.60 20.07 12.07
CA ASN A 603 -11.78 19.85 10.63
C ASN A 603 -12.86 18.80 10.37
N ILE A 604 -12.89 17.71 11.16
CA ILE A 604 -13.91 16.67 11.05
C ILE A 604 -15.29 17.26 11.35
N GLN A 605 -15.43 18.09 12.39
CA GLN A 605 -16.70 18.74 12.68
C GLN A 605 -17.16 19.65 11.52
N ASN A 606 -16.26 20.48 10.99
CA ASN A 606 -16.57 21.31 9.82
C ASN A 606 -16.98 20.47 8.61
N VAL A 607 -16.35 19.31 8.39
CA VAL A 607 -16.69 18.39 7.30
C VAL A 607 -18.13 17.89 7.44
N GLU A 608 -18.55 17.45 8.64
CA GLU A 608 -19.93 17.00 8.87
C GLU A 608 -20.94 18.14 8.73
N ASP A 609 -20.63 19.33 9.23
CA ASP A 609 -21.49 20.51 9.11
C ASP A 609 -21.63 20.96 7.64
N ASN A 610 -20.51 21.02 6.91
CA ASN A 610 -20.49 21.39 5.50
C ASN A 610 -21.24 20.35 4.64
N LYS A 611 -21.05 19.07 4.91
CA LYS A 611 -21.79 17.99 4.23
C LYS A 611 -23.30 18.09 4.48
N THR A 612 -23.71 18.42 5.71
CA THR A 612 -25.13 18.67 6.03
C THR A 612 -25.70 19.83 5.21
N LYS A 613 -24.97 20.95 5.12
CA LYS A 613 -25.39 22.10 4.29
C LYS A 613 -25.45 21.77 2.80
N TRP A 614 -24.55 20.92 2.30
CA TRP A 614 -24.64 20.42 0.93
C TRP A 614 -25.85 19.52 0.71
N GLN A 615 -26.20 18.69 1.69
CA GLN A 615 -27.43 17.88 1.65
C GLN A 615 -28.68 18.77 1.61
N GLU A 616 -28.76 19.79 2.45
CA GLU A 616 -29.87 20.77 2.44
C GLU A 616 -30.02 21.42 1.05
N ARG A 617 -28.90 21.88 0.45
CA ARG A 617 -28.90 22.46 -0.91
C ARG A 617 -29.33 21.46 -1.99
N PHE A 618 -28.98 20.19 -1.82
CA PHE A 618 -29.41 19.13 -2.74
C PHE A 618 -30.92 18.87 -2.63
N ASP A 619 -31.43 18.78 -1.40
CA ASP A 619 -32.86 18.56 -1.14
C ASP A 619 -33.70 19.75 -1.67
N GLU A 620 -33.26 20.99 -1.47
CA GLU A 620 -33.88 22.19 -2.05
C GLU A 620 -33.91 22.17 -3.59
N TYR A 621 -32.88 21.62 -4.23
CA TYR A 621 -32.85 21.44 -5.68
C TYR A 621 -33.87 20.40 -6.12
N GLU A 622 -33.88 19.22 -5.50
CA GLU A 622 -34.82 18.13 -5.84
C GLU A 622 -36.28 18.56 -5.64
N ASP A 623 -36.58 19.28 -4.57
CA ASP A 623 -37.92 19.83 -4.32
C ASP A 623 -38.38 20.80 -5.41
N ARG A 624 -37.49 21.67 -5.88
CA ARG A 624 -37.78 22.59 -7.00
C ARG A 624 -38.01 21.81 -8.30
N MET A 625 -37.14 20.86 -8.62
CA MET A 625 -37.26 20.05 -9.84
C MET A 625 -38.54 19.20 -9.85
N ASN A 626 -38.93 18.64 -8.71
CA ASN A 626 -40.16 17.87 -8.57
C ASN A 626 -41.41 18.76 -8.77
N LYS A 627 -41.43 19.96 -8.19
CA LYS A 627 -42.51 20.94 -8.42
C LYS A 627 -42.62 21.36 -9.88
N GLU A 628 -41.49 21.59 -10.56
CA GLU A 628 -41.49 21.91 -11.99
C GLU A 628 -42.02 20.75 -12.85
N LYS A 629 -41.61 19.52 -12.52
CA LYS A 629 -42.10 18.31 -13.21
C LYS A 629 -43.60 18.09 -13.02
N GLU A 630 -44.11 18.32 -11.81
CA GLU A 630 -45.55 18.27 -11.52
C GLU A 630 -46.31 19.34 -12.33
N ASN A 631 -45.80 20.57 -12.37
CA ASN A 631 -46.38 21.66 -13.18
C ASN A 631 -46.40 21.32 -14.68
N LEU A 632 -45.31 20.80 -15.23
CA LEU A 632 -45.23 20.38 -16.64
C LEU A 632 -46.20 19.22 -16.94
N THR A 633 -46.34 18.28 -16.01
CA THR A 633 -47.29 17.16 -16.14
C THR A 633 -48.73 17.67 -16.12
N SER A 634 -49.04 18.64 -15.27
CA SER A 634 -50.35 19.30 -15.22
C SER A 634 -50.66 20.01 -16.56
N ILE A 635 -49.73 20.83 -17.06
CA ILE A 635 -49.88 21.54 -18.34
C ILE A 635 -50.07 20.55 -19.49
N THR A 636 -49.33 19.45 -19.51
CA THR A 636 -49.44 18.42 -20.55
C THR A 636 -50.80 17.72 -20.51
N LYS A 637 -51.33 17.44 -19.31
CA LYS A 637 -52.68 16.89 -19.15
C LYS A 637 -53.74 17.87 -19.66
N ASP A 638 -53.62 19.15 -19.35
CA ASP A 638 -54.56 20.19 -19.80
C ASP A 638 -54.53 20.36 -21.33
N LEU A 639 -53.34 20.38 -21.94
CA LEU A 639 -53.17 20.44 -23.40
C LEU A 639 -53.77 19.21 -24.09
N ASN A 640 -53.56 18.01 -23.54
CA ASN A 640 -54.16 16.79 -24.08
C ASN A 640 -55.69 16.80 -23.94
N ALA A 641 -56.23 17.31 -22.83
CA ALA A 641 -57.67 17.46 -22.65
C ALA A 641 -58.29 18.45 -23.66
N ILE A 642 -57.58 19.54 -24.00
CA ILE A 642 -57.99 20.49 -25.04
C ILE A 642 -57.94 19.83 -26.43
N LYS A 643 -56.93 19.01 -26.70
CA LYS A 643 -56.76 18.30 -27.98
C LYS A 643 -57.80 17.20 -28.22
N ILE A 644 -58.32 16.59 -27.14
CA ILE A 644 -59.43 15.62 -27.20
C ILE A 644 -60.80 16.31 -27.39
N ARG A 645 -60.93 17.57 -26.98
CA ARG A 645 -62.17 18.36 -27.13
C ARG A 645 -62.30 19.05 -28.50
N ARG A 646 -61.23 19.10 -29.29
CA ARG A 646 -61.25 19.52 -30.70
C ARG A 646 -61.35 18.30 -31.58
#